data_AF-A0A661PN83-F1
#
_entry.id   AF-A0A661PN83-F1
#
_cell.length_a   1.000
_cell.length_b   1.000
_cell.length_c   1.000
_cell.angle_alpha   90.00
_cell.angle_beta   90.00
_cell.angle_gamma   90.00
#
_symmetry.space_group_name_H-M   'P 1'
#
loop_
_entity.id
_entity.type
_entity.pdbx_description
1 polymer ?
#
loop_
_entity_poly.entity_id
_entity_poly.type
_entity_poly.pdbx_seq_one_letter_code
_entity_poly.pdbx_strand_id
1 'polypeptide(L)'
;MSNFQINEKHLSQIPALQLLIGLGFEFLTPAEALRERQDRTSNVLLESILQNQLKEINRIRYKGGEYLFSEENIQSAIQKLKNIKYDGLLKTNEAIYDLLTLGTAMEQTIEGDSKSFNMNYINWRNPDRNKFHVTVEYSIERSRSTETARPDIVLFVNGIPFCVIECKSPQVEVEQAVSQSIRNQNDDHIPKLFIYSQVVLALNKNSATYATTGTAAKFWGVWKEPQMDEGEREYEKLAAVVNQPLAEDVVAGISSTFSVKQGAFTGDRLVTEQDKALFSLCRPERLLELAWKFTVFDGGIKKIARYQQYFVIKSTLNRVSHIDSTDSRKGGVIWHTQGSGKSLTMVMLARNLALDPEFLNPRIVLVTDRDDLDKQLGNTFAACGLEANRATSGRNLLELVAEKKSGIITTLIHKFDKAYAVKKYQDESPDIFILVDESHRTQFGSFSARMRQMFPHACYLGFTGTPLLKKEKNSFTKFGELVEPHYSITQAVEDGAVVPLLYEGRHVEMTQNQQAVDLWFERHTQGLTREQQADLKRKYARAEMLNKAEQVIYMRAFDISEHFRSNWQGTGFKAQLVAPDKTSALKYNAYLNEIGMASSEVVISPPDMREGYEETDDETSDEVVKFWQKMMKRYGSEEEYTKQLINQFKHGDEPEILIVVSKLLTGFDAPRNAVLYLCKNLKEHTLLQAIARVNRLYENKEFGFIVDYVSVLGELDKALTMYSVFEGFDESDLVGTLMSINGEIAKLSGRYSDLWDIFKAVKHSYDEEAYEVLLADDEIREEFYSCLSEYAKTLGIALSSEKFLAETDEKTLSRYKADLRKFQSLKASVKLRYAEAIDYRDYEPKIKKLLDTHIQANEVYQLNEPENIFD
;
A
#
# COMPACT_ATOMS: atom_id res chain seq x y z
N MET A 1 7.61 25.55 -46.14
CA MET A 1 7.07 25.37 -44.77
C MET A 1 5.73 24.60 -44.77
N SER A 2 5.51 23.60 -45.64
CA SER A 2 4.17 22.98 -45.83
C SER A 2 4.09 21.47 -45.57
N ASN A 3 4.98 20.89 -44.76
CA ASN A 3 5.04 19.45 -44.51
C ASN A 3 4.78 19.07 -43.03
N PHE A 4 3.92 19.80 -42.33
CA PHE A 4 3.50 19.41 -40.97
C PHE A 4 2.44 18.32 -41.06
N GLN A 5 2.82 17.06 -40.81
CA GLN A 5 1.91 15.91 -40.82
C GLN A 5 1.37 15.62 -39.42
N ILE A 6 0.05 15.48 -39.29
CA ILE A 6 -0.65 15.29 -38.01
C ILE A 6 -1.27 13.90 -37.82
N ASN A 7 -1.00 12.96 -38.73
CA ASN A 7 -1.59 11.64 -38.67
C ASN A 7 -0.82 10.69 -37.73
N GLU A 8 -1.51 9.65 -37.27
CA GLU A 8 -1.00 8.62 -36.35
C GLU A 8 0.30 7.96 -36.85
N LYS A 9 0.39 7.69 -38.16
CA LYS A 9 1.57 7.04 -38.76
C LYS A 9 2.84 7.85 -38.53
N HIS A 10 2.80 9.15 -38.80
CA HIS A 10 3.97 10.02 -38.72
C HIS A 10 4.30 10.45 -37.29
N LEU A 11 3.29 10.57 -36.41
CA LEU A 11 3.48 11.10 -35.07
C LEU A 11 3.56 10.05 -33.96
N SER A 12 3.18 8.79 -34.23
CA SER A 12 3.20 7.72 -33.24
C SER A 12 3.89 6.46 -33.76
N GLN A 13 3.35 5.81 -34.80
CA GLN A 13 3.84 4.48 -35.23
C GLN A 13 5.27 4.49 -35.77
N ILE A 14 5.61 5.43 -36.67
CA ILE A 14 6.97 5.53 -37.24
C ILE A 14 8.00 5.87 -36.15
N PRO A 15 7.82 6.93 -35.32
CA PRO A 15 8.76 7.22 -34.23
C PRO A 15 8.96 6.05 -33.26
N ALA A 16 7.88 5.34 -32.92
CA ALA A 16 7.95 4.13 -32.08
C ALA A 16 8.82 3.05 -32.73
N LEU A 17 8.58 2.76 -34.01
CA LEU A 17 9.35 1.77 -34.76
C LEU A 17 10.83 2.13 -34.84
N GLN A 18 11.16 3.40 -35.13
CA GLN A 18 12.55 3.88 -35.17
C GLN A 18 13.26 3.63 -33.83
N LEU A 19 12.61 4.00 -32.72
CA LEU A 19 13.16 3.79 -31.38
C LEU A 19 13.36 2.31 -31.08
N LEU A 20 12.36 1.47 -31.37
CA LEU A 20 12.45 0.01 -31.14
C LEU A 20 13.62 -0.61 -31.93
N ILE A 21 13.85 -0.17 -33.17
CA ILE A 21 15.01 -0.63 -33.95
C ILE A 21 16.32 -0.15 -33.30
N GLY A 22 16.38 1.10 -32.85
CA GLY A 22 17.52 1.63 -32.09
C GLY A 22 17.80 0.87 -30.78
N LEU A 23 16.77 0.30 -30.15
CA LEU A 23 16.90 -0.58 -28.98
C LEU A 23 17.37 -2.01 -29.31
N GLY A 24 17.56 -2.34 -30.59
CA GLY A 24 18.10 -3.63 -31.03
C GLY A 24 17.07 -4.61 -31.60
N PHE A 25 15.84 -4.17 -31.91
CA PHE A 25 14.86 -5.02 -32.59
C PHE A 25 15.10 -5.06 -34.10
N GLU A 26 15.12 -6.27 -34.66
CA GLU A 26 15.18 -6.46 -36.12
C GLU A 26 13.80 -6.20 -36.74
N PHE A 27 13.73 -5.25 -37.68
CA PHE A 27 12.48 -4.93 -38.34
C PHE A 27 12.15 -5.94 -39.44
N LEU A 28 10.96 -6.53 -39.35
CA LEU A 28 10.36 -7.33 -40.40
C LEU A 28 9.20 -6.56 -41.02
N THR A 29 9.25 -6.35 -42.33
CA THR A 29 8.09 -5.82 -43.06
C THR A 29 6.87 -6.75 -42.88
N PRO A 30 5.64 -6.25 -43.03
CA PRO A 30 4.44 -7.10 -42.89
C PRO A 30 4.46 -8.33 -43.81
N ALA A 31 5.07 -8.21 -44.99
CA ALA A 31 5.22 -9.31 -45.94
C ALA A 31 6.30 -10.33 -45.52
N GLU A 32 7.36 -9.91 -44.85
CA GLU A 32 8.36 -10.82 -44.27
C GLU A 32 7.79 -11.55 -43.05
N ALA A 33 7.12 -10.82 -42.16
CA ALA A 33 6.44 -11.41 -41.02
C ALA A 33 5.37 -12.43 -41.45
N LEU A 34 4.65 -12.19 -42.56
CA LEU A 34 3.69 -13.15 -43.11
C LEU A 34 4.38 -14.41 -43.68
N ARG A 35 5.53 -14.25 -44.37
CA ARG A 35 6.34 -15.38 -44.85
C ARG A 35 6.85 -16.24 -43.69
N GLU A 36 7.32 -15.61 -42.62
CA GLU A 36 7.73 -16.28 -41.38
C GLU A 36 6.58 -17.06 -40.70
N ARG A 37 5.32 -16.67 -40.96
CA ARG A 37 4.10 -17.35 -40.50
C ARG A 37 3.62 -18.43 -41.46
N GLN A 38 4.43 -18.82 -42.46
CA GLN A 38 4.07 -19.77 -43.53
C GLN A 38 2.92 -19.25 -44.41
N ASP A 39 2.88 -17.94 -44.66
CA ASP A 39 1.87 -17.25 -45.46
C ASP A 39 0.42 -17.43 -44.94
N ARG A 40 0.25 -17.62 -43.63
CA ARG A 40 -1.05 -17.82 -42.98
C ARG A 40 -1.37 -16.74 -41.95
N THR A 41 -2.43 -15.98 -42.22
CA THR A 41 -2.96 -14.96 -41.30
C THR A 41 -3.63 -15.55 -40.05
N SER A 42 -3.97 -16.84 -40.05
CA SER A 42 -4.45 -17.58 -38.88
C SER A 42 -3.35 -17.95 -37.87
N ASN A 43 -2.09 -17.95 -38.31
CA ASN A 43 -0.92 -18.26 -37.48
C ASN A 43 -0.39 -16.99 -36.83
N VAL A 44 0.17 -17.05 -35.63
CA VAL A 44 0.73 -15.86 -34.94
C VAL A 44 2.22 -15.99 -34.62
N LEU A 45 2.79 -17.18 -34.77
CA LEU A 45 4.21 -17.42 -34.53
C LEU A 45 5.02 -17.18 -35.81
N LEU A 46 6.20 -16.58 -35.67
CA LEU A 46 7.22 -16.55 -36.73
C LEU A 46 7.94 -17.91 -36.69
N GLU A 47 7.36 -18.91 -37.35
CA GLU A 47 7.73 -20.33 -37.18
C GLU A 47 9.16 -20.64 -37.63
N SER A 48 9.64 -20.05 -38.73
CA SER A 48 11.01 -20.33 -39.21
C SER A 48 12.05 -19.73 -38.26
N ILE A 49 11.84 -18.48 -37.81
CA ILE A 49 12.64 -17.85 -36.74
C ILE A 49 12.62 -18.69 -35.47
N LEU A 50 11.43 -19.11 -35.00
CA LEU A 50 11.30 -19.93 -33.79
C LEU A 50 12.06 -21.25 -33.91
N GLN A 51 11.92 -21.96 -35.04
CA GLN A 51 12.64 -23.19 -35.30
C GLN A 51 14.16 -22.98 -35.23
N ASN A 52 14.67 -21.94 -35.89
CA ASN A 52 16.10 -21.64 -35.91
C ASN A 52 16.60 -21.27 -34.51
N GLN A 53 15.84 -20.49 -33.74
CA GLN A 53 16.22 -20.12 -32.38
C GLN A 53 16.20 -21.31 -31.42
N LEU A 54 15.23 -22.21 -31.53
CA LEU A 54 15.22 -23.44 -30.73
C LEU A 54 16.47 -24.30 -31.00
N LYS A 55 16.95 -24.36 -32.25
CA LYS A 55 18.23 -25.01 -32.59
C LYS A 55 19.42 -24.31 -31.97
N GLU A 56 19.41 -22.98 -31.92
CA GLU A 56 20.56 -22.19 -31.49
C GLU A 56 20.74 -22.17 -29.97
N ILE A 57 19.65 -21.96 -29.22
CA ILE A 57 19.72 -21.70 -27.78
C ILE A 57 19.75 -22.99 -26.94
N ASN A 58 19.33 -24.13 -27.49
CA ASN A 58 19.24 -25.39 -26.78
C ASN A 58 20.41 -26.33 -27.09
N ARG A 59 21.02 -26.87 -26.03
CA ARG A 59 22.14 -27.82 -26.09
C ARG A 59 21.95 -28.89 -25.02
N ILE A 60 22.19 -30.15 -25.38
CA ILE A 60 22.11 -31.27 -24.45
C ILE A 60 23.52 -31.60 -23.96
N ARG A 61 23.73 -31.52 -22.64
CA ARG A 61 24.97 -31.97 -22.01
C ARG A 61 24.77 -33.39 -21.49
N TYR A 62 25.46 -34.36 -22.07
CA TYR A 62 25.35 -35.77 -21.69
C TYR A 62 26.72 -36.44 -21.72
N LYS A 63 27.08 -37.17 -20.65
CA LYS A 63 28.36 -37.90 -20.51
C LYS A 63 29.62 -37.08 -20.87
N GLY A 64 29.60 -35.77 -20.63
CA GLY A 64 30.72 -34.87 -20.94
C GLY A 64 30.76 -34.35 -22.38
N GLY A 65 29.86 -34.81 -23.27
CA GLY A 65 29.65 -34.27 -24.60
C GLY A 65 28.49 -33.26 -24.66
N GLU A 66 28.46 -32.48 -25.75
CA GLU A 66 27.40 -31.52 -26.06
C GLU A 66 26.74 -31.89 -27.40
N TYR A 67 25.41 -32.04 -27.40
CA TYR A 67 24.64 -32.52 -28.55
C TYR A 67 23.49 -31.56 -28.88
N LEU A 68 23.06 -31.59 -30.14
CA LEU A 68 21.87 -30.87 -30.60
C LEU A 68 20.62 -31.72 -30.36
N PHE A 69 19.48 -31.05 -30.14
CA PHE A 69 18.18 -31.72 -30.25
C PHE A 69 17.91 -32.12 -31.70
N SER A 70 17.22 -33.23 -31.90
CA SER A 70 16.77 -33.64 -33.24
C SER A 70 15.77 -32.65 -33.84
N GLU A 71 15.70 -32.59 -35.17
CA GLU A 71 14.69 -31.79 -35.89
C GLU A 71 13.26 -32.17 -35.48
N GLU A 72 13.01 -33.46 -35.23
CA GLU A 72 11.73 -33.97 -34.75
C GLU A 72 11.36 -33.39 -33.38
N ASN A 73 12.32 -33.35 -32.44
CA ASN A 73 12.09 -32.76 -31.12
C ASN A 73 11.81 -31.26 -31.22
N ILE A 74 12.48 -30.54 -32.13
CA ILE A 74 12.24 -29.11 -32.34
C ILE A 74 10.86 -28.87 -32.92
N GLN A 75 10.46 -29.65 -33.93
CA GLN A 75 9.10 -29.58 -34.48
C GLN A 75 8.04 -29.94 -33.45
N SER A 76 8.27 -30.97 -32.63
CA SER A 76 7.39 -31.35 -31.52
C SER A 76 7.22 -30.22 -30.51
N ALA A 77 8.30 -29.48 -30.17
CA ALA A 77 8.22 -28.30 -29.30
C ALA A 77 7.34 -27.21 -29.89
N ILE A 78 7.54 -26.87 -31.17
CA ILE A 78 6.71 -25.88 -31.87
C ILE A 78 5.25 -26.32 -31.88
N GLN A 79 4.95 -27.60 -32.15
CA GLN A 79 3.59 -28.10 -32.11
C GLN A 79 2.97 -28.07 -30.71
N LYS A 80 3.74 -28.35 -29.65
CA LYS A 80 3.27 -28.21 -28.26
C LYS A 80 2.89 -26.76 -27.94
N LEU A 81 3.71 -25.80 -28.37
CA LEU A 81 3.43 -24.37 -28.17
C LEU A 81 2.21 -23.91 -28.99
N LYS A 82 2.12 -24.32 -30.25
CA LYS A 82 1.08 -23.91 -31.20
C LYS A 82 -0.29 -24.52 -30.93
N ASN A 83 -0.34 -25.79 -30.53
CA ASN A 83 -1.58 -26.56 -30.39
C ASN A 83 -2.04 -26.67 -28.94
N ILE A 84 -1.68 -25.71 -28.09
CA ILE A 84 -2.19 -25.67 -26.73
C ILE A 84 -3.72 -25.62 -26.75
N LYS A 85 -4.37 -26.41 -25.89
CA LYS A 85 -5.83 -26.43 -25.81
C LYS A 85 -6.33 -25.10 -25.27
N TYR A 86 -7.15 -24.40 -26.04
CA TYR A 86 -7.78 -23.16 -25.60
C TYR A 86 -8.83 -23.45 -24.50
N ASP A 87 -8.62 -22.91 -23.31
CA ASP A 87 -9.54 -22.95 -22.14
C ASP A 87 -9.80 -21.52 -21.63
N GLY A 88 -10.16 -20.61 -22.54
CA GLY A 88 -10.28 -19.18 -22.25
C GLY A 88 -8.93 -18.46 -22.22
N LEU A 89 -8.97 -17.13 -22.38
CA LEU A 89 -7.76 -16.32 -22.57
C LEU A 89 -6.73 -16.48 -21.44
N LEU A 90 -7.13 -16.26 -20.19
CA LEU A 90 -6.20 -16.21 -19.05
C LEU A 90 -5.58 -17.56 -18.71
N LYS A 91 -6.37 -18.64 -18.64
CA LYS A 91 -5.83 -19.99 -18.37
C LYS A 91 -4.91 -20.47 -19.49
N THR A 92 -5.26 -20.18 -20.73
CA THR A 92 -4.41 -20.53 -21.87
C THR A 92 -3.12 -19.70 -21.86
N ASN A 93 -3.20 -18.42 -21.50
CA ASN A 93 -2.02 -17.57 -21.33
C ASN A 93 -1.10 -18.05 -20.19
N GLU A 94 -1.67 -18.49 -19.07
CA GLU A 94 -0.92 -19.10 -17.94
C GLU A 94 -0.20 -20.37 -18.39
N ALA A 95 -0.89 -21.28 -19.07
CA ALA A 95 -0.28 -22.50 -19.58
C ALA A 95 0.83 -22.24 -20.62
N ILE A 96 0.67 -21.21 -21.47
CA ILE A 96 1.74 -20.75 -22.36
C ILE A 96 2.89 -20.15 -21.54
N TYR A 97 2.61 -19.31 -20.56
CA TYR A 97 3.62 -18.70 -19.70
C TYR A 97 4.48 -19.75 -19.00
N ASP A 98 3.87 -20.78 -18.43
CA ASP A 98 4.57 -21.92 -17.82
C ASP A 98 5.43 -22.65 -18.84
N LEU A 99 4.91 -22.89 -20.05
CA LEU A 99 5.67 -23.52 -21.12
C LEU A 99 6.89 -22.67 -21.54
N LEU A 100 6.74 -21.35 -21.62
CA LEU A 100 7.84 -20.44 -21.96
C LEU A 100 8.91 -20.35 -20.86
N THR A 101 8.49 -20.37 -19.59
CA THR A 101 9.37 -20.19 -18.43
C THR A 101 10.04 -21.49 -17.99
N LEU A 102 9.32 -22.61 -17.98
CA LEU A 102 9.80 -23.92 -17.55
C LEU A 102 10.41 -24.73 -18.70
N GLY A 103 10.02 -24.44 -19.95
CA GLY A 103 10.38 -25.24 -21.11
C GLY A 103 9.55 -26.53 -21.21
N THR A 104 10.01 -27.47 -22.03
CA THR A 104 9.36 -28.76 -22.19
C THR A 104 10.37 -29.90 -22.21
N ALA A 105 10.02 -30.97 -21.52
CA ALA A 105 10.77 -32.23 -21.54
C ALA A 105 10.63 -32.92 -22.90
N MET A 106 11.77 -33.25 -23.51
CA MET A 106 11.88 -33.97 -24.77
C MET A 106 12.76 -35.19 -24.63
N GLU A 107 12.25 -36.34 -25.06
CA GLU A 107 13.03 -37.58 -25.10
C GLU A 107 14.03 -37.52 -26.27
N GLN A 108 15.30 -37.77 -25.98
CA GLN A 108 16.36 -37.82 -26.98
C GLN A 108 17.22 -39.05 -26.72
N THR A 109 17.44 -39.85 -27.77
CA THR A 109 18.44 -40.91 -27.76
C THR A 109 19.81 -40.34 -28.15
N ILE A 110 20.79 -40.50 -27.27
CA ILE A 110 22.19 -40.10 -27.47
C ILE A 110 23.06 -41.31 -27.15
N GLU A 111 23.89 -41.73 -28.11
CA GLU A 111 24.81 -42.88 -27.94
C GLU A 111 24.11 -44.18 -27.48
N GLY A 112 22.86 -44.38 -27.92
CA GLY A 112 22.06 -45.56 -27.57
C GLY A 112 21.29 -45.45 -26.25
N ASP A 113 21.49 -44.40 -25.46
CA ASP A 113 20.73 -44.13 -24.23
C ASP A 113 19.60 -43.13 -24.51
N SER A 114 18.35 -43.50 -24.24
CA SER A 114 17.21 -42.57 -24.30
C SER A 114 16.99 -41.90 -22.95
N LYS A 115 17.02 -40.56 -22.93
CA LYS A 115 16.72 -39.75 -21.74
C LYS A 115 15.90 -38.53 -22.11
N SER A 116 15.18 -38.01 -21.12
CA SER A 116 14.45 -36.75 -21.27
C SER A 116 15.34 -35.56 -20.93
N PHE A 117 15.39 -34.57 -21.81
CA PHE A 117 16.12 -33.31 -21.65
C PHE A 117 15.17 -32.12 -21.81
N ASN A 118 15.42 -31.05 -21.08
CA ASN A 118 14.57 -29.87 -21.15
C ASN A 118 14.93 -28.98 -22.35
N MET A 119 13.93 -28.64 -23.16
CA MET A 119 14.04 -27.66 -24.26
C MET A 119 13.37 -26.36 -23.85
N ASN A 120 14.11 -25.25 -23.92
CA ASN A 120 13.63 -23.92 -23.56
C ASN A 120 13.24 -23.14 -24.82
N TYR A 121 12.17 -22.34 -24.73
CA TYR A 121 11.75 -21.43 -25.80
C TYR A 121 12.45 -20.07 -25.74
N ILE A 122 12.80 -19.64 -24.53
CA ILE A 122 13.47 -18.37 -24.24
C ILE A 122 14.71 -18.66 -23.39
N ASN A 123 15.83 -18.01 -23.72
CA ASN A 123 17.04 -18.07 -22.90
C ASN A 123 16.99 -17.00 -21.82
N TRP A 124 16.32 -17.31 -20.71
CA TRP A 124 16.14 -16.38 -19.60
C TRP A 124 17.43 -16.03 -18.85
N ARG A 125 18.41 -16.95 -18.86
CA ARG A 125 19.69 -16.77 -18.13
C ARG A 125 20.71 -15.95 -18.92
N ASN A 126 20.63 -15.97 -20.25
CA ASN A 126 21.51 -15.19 -21.12
C ASN A 126 20.62 -14.44 -22.14
N PRO A 127 20.04 -13.29 -21.76
CA PRO A 127 19.13 -12.50 -22.58
C PRO A 127 19.64 -12.23 -24.00
N ASP A 128 20.95 -11.97 -24.15
CA ASP A 128 21.60 -11.64 -25.43
C ASP A 128 21.62 -12.79 -26.44
N ARG A 129 21.32 -14.03 -26.00
CA ARG A 129 21.20 -15.20 -26.88
C ARG A 129 19.82 -15.34 -27.50
N ASN A 130 18.88 -14.45 -27.18
CA ASN A 130 17.57 -14.41 -27.82
C ASN A 130 17.60 -13.47 -29.03
N LYS A 131 16.68 -13.68 -29.97
CA LYS A 131 16.44 -12.77 -31.09
C LYS A 131 15.17 -11.96 -30.88
N PHE A 132 15.27 -10.67 -31.16
CA PHE A 132 14.21 -9.70 -30.96
C PHE A 132 13.79 -9.14 -32.31
N HIS A 133 12.50 -9.23 -32.63
CA HIS A 133 11.97 -8.71 -33.90
C HIS A 133 10.79 -7.79 -33.65
N VAL A 134 10.61 -6.81 -34.52
CA VAL A 134 9.46 -5.90 -34.55
C VAL A 134 8.80 -5.95 -35.92
N THR A 135 7.49 -5.98 -35.94
CA THR A 135 6.70 -5.76 -37.16
C THR A 135 5.56 -4.80 -36.88
N VAL A 136 5.02 -4.21 -37.94
CA VAL A 136 3.92 -3.25 -37.86
C VAL A 136 2.75 -3.73 -38.70
N GLU A 137 1.56 -3.15 -38.47
CA GLU A 137 0.36 -3.42 -39.29
C GLU A 137 0.08 -4.94 -39.38
N TYR A 138 0.19 -5.65 -38.25
CA TYR A 138 0.28 -7.11 -38.19
C TYR A 138 -1.09 -7.78 -38.34
N SER A 139 -1.51 -8.05 -39.58
CA SER A 139 -2.84 -8.63 -39.85
C SER A 139 -3.00 -10.07 -39.31
N ILE A 140 -4.07 -10.33 -38.55
CA ILE A 140 -4.40 -11.65 -37.99
C ILE A 140 -5.89 -11.93 -38.20
N GLU A 141 -6.23 -13.15 -38.60
CA GLU A 141 -7.63 -13.61 -38.70
C GLU A 141 -8.30 -13.65 -37.32
N ARG A 142 -9.52 -13.11 -37.27
CA ARG A 142 -10.38 -13.18 -36.09
C ARG A 142 -10.82 -14.62 -35.83
N SER A 143 -11.10 -14.92 -34.57
CA SER A 143 -11.62 -16.23 -34.17
C SER A 143 -12.96 -16.49 -34.85
N ARG A 144 -13.07 -17.65 -35.52
CA ARG A 144 -14.30 -18.09 -36.20
C ARG A 144 -14.74 -17.16 -37.35
N SER A 145 -13.85 -16.33 -37.89
CA SER A 145 -14.11 -15.45 -39.03
C SER A 145 -12.91 -15.41 -39.97
N THR A 146 -13.14 -15.05 -41.24
CA THR A 146 -12.08 -14.76 -42.22
C THR A 146 -11.69 -13.28 -42.23
N GLU A 147 -12.41 -12.44 -41.49
CA GLU A 147 -12.02 -11.05 -41.28
C GLU A 147 -10.75 -10.97 -40.44
N THR A 148 -9.94 -9.94 -40.67
CA THR A 148 -8.73 -9.72 -39.90
C THR A 148 -8.85 -8.53 -38.95
N ALA A 149 -8.16 -8.62 -37.82
CA ALA A 149 -7.79 -7.46 -37.01
C ALA A 149 -6.30 -7.19 -37.19
N ARG A 150 -5.89 -5.94 -36.96
CA ARG A 150 -4.55 -5.48 -37.25
C ARG A 150 -4.01 -4.65 -36.10
N PRO A 151 -3.26 -5.25 -35.16
CA PRO A 151 -2.48 -4.50 -34.19
C PRO A 151 -1.41 -3.66 -34.88
N ASP A 152 -1.13 -2.49 -34.33
CA ASP A 152 -0.25 -1.50 -34.96
C ASP A 152 1.21 -1.93 -34.92
N ILE A 153 1.71 -2.40 -33.76
CA ILE A 153 3.09 -2.90 -33.60
C ILE A 153 3.08 -4.17 -32.75
N VAL A 154 3.83 -5.18 -33.16
CA VAL A 154 4.04 -6.43 -32.40
C VAL A 154 5.53 -6.71 -32.25
N LEU A 155 5.97 -6.93 -31.01
CA LEU A 155 7.33 -7.34 -30.68
C LEU A 155 7.39 -8.84 -30.44
N PHE A 156 8.45 -9.47 -30.92
CA PHE A 156 8.69 -10.91 -30.82
C PHE A 156 9.99 -11.20 -30.10
N VAL A 157 9.99 -12.27 -29.31
CA VAL A 157 11.21 -12.90 -28.79
C VAL A 157 11.27 -14.32 -29.34
N ASN A 158 12.35 -14.66 -30.04
CA ASN A 158 12.54 -15.96 -30.69
C ASN A 158 11.36 -16.38 -31.58
N GLY A 159 10.69 -15.41 -32.23
CA GLY A 159 9.54 -15.65 -33.09
C GLY A 159 8.20 -15.81 -32.37
N ILE A 160 8.16 -15.63 -31.04
CA ILE A 160 6.96 -15.69 -30.22
C ILE A 160 6.45 -14.27 -29.94
N PRO A 161 5.18 -13.94 -30.19
CA PRO A 161 4.61 -12.64 -29.84
C PRO A 161 4.75 -12.38 -28.34
N PHE A 162 5.35 -11.25 -27.98
CA PHE A 162 5.75 -10.96 -26.61
C PHE A 162 5.17 -9.64 -26.10
N CYS A 163 5.09 -8.63 -26.98
CA CYS A 163 4.47 -7.34 -26.69
C CYS A 163 3.55 -6.91 -27.84
N VAL A 164 2.36 -6.40 -27.51
CA VAL A 164 1.41 -5.85 -28.48
C VAL A 164 1.16 -4.39 -28.15
N ILE A 165 1.32 -3.51 -29.12
CA ILE A 165 1.29 -2.07 -28.95
C ILE A 165 0.22 -1.50 -29.90
N GLU A 166 -0.71 -0.74 -29.32
CA GLU A 166 -1.74 0.01 -30.06
C GLU A 166 -1.39 1.50 -30.02
N CYS A 167 -1.40 2.15 -31.18
CA CYS A 167 -1.04 3.55 -31.36
C CYS A 167 -2.27 4.39 -31.66
N LYS A 168 -2.19 5.68 -31.34
CA LYS A 168 -3.19 6.69 -31.68
C LYS A 168 -2.54 8.00 -32.10
N SER A 169 -3.28 8.78 -32.89
CA SER A 169 -2.92 10.17 -33.17
C SER A 169 -2.82 10.96 -31.85
N PRO A 170 -1.93 11.96 -31.74
CA PRO A 170 -1.82 12.81 -30.54
C PRO A 170 -3.08 13.60 -30.17
N GLN A 171 -4.07 13.65 -31.08
CA GLN A 171 -5.37 14.28 -30.87
C GLN A 171 -6.42 13.33 -30.27
N VAL A 172 -6.04 12.07 -30.03
CA VAL A 172 -6.92 11.02 -29.54
C VAL A 172 -6.39 10.53 -28.19
N GLU A 173 -7.29 10.51 -27.22
CA GLU A 173 -7.02 10.02 -25.87
C GLU A 173 -6.53 8.56 -25.88
N VAL A 174 -5.54 8.26 -25.05
CA VAL A 174 -4.85 6.96 -25.02
C VAL A 174 -5.80 5.83 -24.60
N GLU A 175 -6.87 6.15 -23.87
CA GLU A 175 -7.95 5.27 -23.45
C GLU A 175 -8.67 4.61 -24.63
N GLN A 176 -8.65 5.23 -25.81
CA GLN A 176 -9.17 4.59 -27.03
C GLN A 176 -8.25 3.46 -27.51
N ALA A 177 -6.92 3.62 -27.38
CA ALA A 177 -5.96 2.55 -27.64
C ALA A 177 -6.10 1.41 -26.62
N VAL A 178 -6.29 1.75 -25.34
CA VAL A 178 -6.61 0.78 -24.27
C VAL A 178 -7.87 -0.01 -24.61
N SER A 179 -8.94 0.68 -24.97
CA SER A 179 -10.23 0.07 -25.36
C SER A 179 -10.09 -0.83 -26.58
N GLN A 180 -9.29 -0.43 -27.57
CA GLN A 180 -8.98 -1.24 -28.74
C GLN A 180 -8.19 -2.50 -28.36
N SER A 181 -7.17 -2.38 -27.51
CA SER A 181 -6.37 -3.51 -27.02
C SER A 181 -7.23 -4.52 -26.23
N ILE A 182 -8.13 -4.04 -25.37
CA ILE A 182 -9.06 -4.90 -24.61
C ILE A 182 -10.05 -5.59 -25.57
N ARG A 183 -10.64 -4.86 -26.52
CA ARG A 183 -11.54 -5.46 -27.52
C ARG A 183 -10.84 -6.54 -28.34
N ASN A 184 -9.59 -6.33 -28.73
CA ASN A 184 -8.81 -7.28 -29.51
C ASN A 184 -8.60 -8.62 -28.78
N GLN A 185 -8.69 -8.62 -27.45
CA GLN A 185 -8.56 -9.81 -26.59
C GLN A 185 -9.85 -10.64 -26.44
N ASN A 186 -10.99 -10.14 -26.90
CA ASN A 186 -12.27 -10.84 -26.80
C ASN A 186 -12.31 -12.13 -27.62
N ASP A 187 -13.12 -13.09 -27.21
CA ASP A 187 -13.24 -14.42 -27.82
C ASP A 187 -13.56 -14.41 -29.33
N ASP A 188 -14.24 -13.36 -29.82
CA ASP A 188 -14.63 -13.16 -31.22
C ASP A 188 -13.62 -12.33 -32.04
N HIS A 189 -12.58 -11.80 -31.40
CA HIS A 189 -11.52 -11.01 -32.04
C HIS A 189 -10.25 -11.86 -32.23
N ILE A 190 -9.08 -11.44 -31.73
CA ILE A 190 -7.79 -12.10 -31.96
C ILE A 190 -7.13 -12.60 -30.65
N PRO A 191 -7.86 -13.32 -29.77
CA PRO A 191 -7.34 -13.78 -28.48
C PRO A 191 -6.13 -14.72 -28.63
N LYS A 192 -6.02 -15.39 -29.80
CA LYS A 192 -4.89 -16.27 -30.14
C LYS A 192 -3.53 -15.55 -30.20
N LEU A 193 -3.51 -14.23 -30.39
CA LEU A 193 -2.29 -13.44 -30.24
C LEU A 193 -1.96 -13.26 -28.74
N PHE A 194 -2.98 -12.90 -27.97
CA PHE A 194 -2.83 -12.47 -26.58
C PHE A 194 -2.60 -13.61 -25.58
N ILE A 195 -2.82 -14.87 -25.97
CA ILE A 195 -2.36 -16.02 -25.18
C ILE A 195 -0.82 -16.09 -25.09
N TYR A 196 -0.08 -15.42 -26.00
CA TYR A 196 1.38 -15.36 -25.96
C TYR A 196 1.93 -14.06 -25.36
N SER A 197 1.18 -12.95 -25.44
CA SER A 197 1.67 -11.65 -25.00
C SER A 197 1.95 -11.61 -23.50
N GLN A 198 3.08 -10.98 -23.16
CA GLN A 198 3.53 -10.75 -21.79
C GLN A 198 3.23 -9.32 -21.35
N VAL A 199 3.36 -8.36 -22.27
CA VAL A 199 3.08 -6.94 -22.05
C VAL A 199 2.17 -6.42 -23.16
N VAL A 200 1.29 -5.48 -22.83
CA VAL A 200 0.53 -4.71 -23.82
C VAL A 200 0.73 -3.22 -23.55
N LEU A 201 0.83 -2.42 -24.60
CA LEU A 201 0.97 -0.96 -24.50
C LEU A 201 -0.09 -0.25 -25.35
N ALA A 202 -0.48 0.91 -24.86
CA ALA A 202 -1.38 1.85 -25.52
C ALA A 202 -0.68 3.21 -25.54
N LEU A 203 -0.47 3.76 -26.74
CA LEU A 203 0.42 4.89 -26.94
C LEU A 203 -0.24 5.98 -27.80
N ASN A 204 0.04 7.24 -27.47
CA ASN A 204 0.12 8.33 -28.42
C ASN A 204 1.42 9.12 -28.14
N LYS A 205 1.69 10.19 -28.89
CA LYS A 205 2.92 11.00 -28.70
C LYS A 205 3.10 11.51 -27.26
N ASN A 206 2.01 11.90 -26.60
CA ASN A 206 2.01 12.65 -25.34
C ASN A 206 1.70 11.79 -24.11
N SER A 207 1.23 10.55 -24.31
CA SER A 207 0.81 9.67 -23.22
C SER A 207 1.00 8.21 -23.61
N ALA A 208 1.38 7.39 -22.63
CA ALA A 208 1.63 5.98 -22.79
C ALA A 208 1.19 5.23 -21.53
N THR A 209 0.43 4.16 -21.73
CA THR A 209 0.02 3.25 -20.65
C THR A 209 0.40 1.82 -21.01
N TYR A 210 0.62 1.00 -19.98
CA TYR A 210 0.95 -0.41 -20.13
C TYR A 210 0.11 -1.28 -19.21
N ALA A 211 0.01 -2.55 -19.60
CA ALA A 211 -0.62 -3.59 -18.83
C ALA A 211 -0.11 -4.97 -19.26
N THR A 212 -0.79 -6.03 -18.82
CA THR A 212 -0.62 -7.39 -19.34
C THR A 212 -1.97 -7.96 -19.81
N THR A 213 -1.96 -9.10 -20.49
CA THR A 213 -3.16 -9.77 -21.01
C THR A 213 -4.26 -9.91 -19.94
N GLY A 214 -5.49 -9.56 -20.30
CA GLY A 214 -6.67 -9.64 -19.44
C GLY A 214 -6.81 -8.53 -18.40
N THR A 215 -5.97 -7.50 -18.47
CA THR A 215 -6.05 -6.34 -17.55
C THR A 215 -7.18 -5.39 -17.95
N ALA A 216 -8.12 -5.15 -17.04
CA ALA A 216 -9.19 -4.19 -17.23
C ALA A 216 -8.67 -2.73 -17.28
N ALA A 217 -9.34 -1.86 -18.02
CA ALA A 217 -8.90 -0.48 -18.32
C ALA A 217 -8.41 0.30 -17.09
N LYS A 218 -9.14 0.25 -15.97
CA LYS A 218 -8.79 0.95 -14.71
C LYS A 218 -7.48 0.50 -14.04
N PHE A 219 -6.87 -0.58 -14.50
CA PHE A 219 -5.61 -1.11 -13.97
C PHE A 219 -4.44 -0.92 -14.92
N TRP A 220 -4.66 -0.28 -16.08
CA TRP A 220 -3.57 0.17 -16.95
C TRP A 220 -2.80 1.28 -16.24
N GLY A 221 -1.47 1.19 -16.25
CA GLY A 221 -0.61 2.10 -15.51
C GLY A 221 0.27 2.94 -16.43
N VAL A 222 0.79 4.04 -15.89
CA VAL A 222 1.87 4.83 -16.49
C VAL A 222 3.19 4.35 -15.90
N TRP A 223 4.24 4.28 -16.71
CA TRP A 223 5.58 3.92 -16.24
C TRP A 223 6.40 5.19 -15.97
N LYS A 224 6.88 5.36 -14.74
CA LYS A 224 7.80 6.43 -14.35
C LYS A 224 9.20 5.82 -14.17
N GLU A 225 10.09 6.05 -15.12
CA GLU A 225 11.49 5.61 -15.03
C GLU A 225 12.31 6.67 -14.26
N PRO A 226 13.10 6.29 -13.24
CA PRO A 226 14.04 7.20 -12.59
C PRO A 226 15.11 7.72 -13.56
N GLN A 227 15.64 8.91 -13.29
CA GLN A 227 16.71 9.53 -14.09
C GLN A 227 16.30 9.85 -15.55
N MET A 228 15.04 10.22 -15.76
CA MET A 228 14.40 10.41 -17.08
C MET A 228 14.11 11.89 -17.40
N ASP A 229 14.59 12.83 -16.58
CA ASP A 229 14.56 14.26 -16.90
C ASP A 229 15.76 14.67 -17.77
N GLU A 230 15.64 15.81 -18.46
CA GLU A 230 16.69 16.32 -19.35
C GLU A 230 18.01 16.56 -18.60
N GLY A 231 19.12 16.05 -19.13
CA GLY A 231 20.42 16.07 -18.47
C GLY A 231 20.68 14.88 -17.52
N GLU A 232 19.68 14.03 -17.25
CA GLU A 232 19.85 12.83 -16.45
C GLU A 232 20.26 11.60 -17.27
N ARG A 233 20.84 10.61 -16.59
CA ARG A 233 21.52 9.48 -17.24
C ARG A 233 20.65 8.67 -18.18
N GLU A 234 19.42 8.32 -17.81
CA GLU A 234 18.56 7.49 -18.66
C GLU A 234 17.95 8.31 -19.79
N TYR A 235 17.65 9.60 -19.57
CA TYR A 235 17.24 10.52 -20.64
C TYR A 235 18.31 10.69 -21.71
N GLU A 236 19.58 10.89 -21.33
CA GLU A 236 20.67 11.05 -22.30
C GLU A 236 20.87 9.79 -23.16
N LYS A 237 20.72 8.60 -22.56
CA LYS A 237 20.71 7.34 -23.32
C LYS A 237 19.55 7.29 -24.30
N LEU A 238 18.35 7.68 -23.86
CA LEU A 238 17.17 7.73 -24.71
C LEU A 238 17.34 8.70 -25.89
N ALA A 239 17.79 9.92 -25.61
CA ALA A 239 18.03 10.96 -26.62
C ALA A 239 19.03 10.50 -27.70
N ALA A 240 20.07 9.75 -27.29
CA ALA A 240 21.04 9.16 -28.21
C ALA A 240 20.41 8.07 -29.11
N VAL A 241 19.56 7.21 -28.57
CA VAL A 241 18.88 6.15 -29.35
C VAL A 241 17.83 6.75 -30.29
N VAL A 242 17.08 7.77 -29.84
CA VAL A 242 16.03 8.45 -30.63
C VAL A 242 16.57 9.01 -31.95
N ASN A 243 17.81 9.50 -31.94
CA ASN A 243 18.46 10.12 -33.10
C ASN A 243 19.49 9.20 -33.77
N GLN A 244 19.50 7.91 -33.43
CA GLN A 244 20.37 6.94 -34.08
C GLN A 244 19.95 6.75 -35.55
N PRO A 245 20.88 6.88 -36.51
CA PRO A 245 20.54 6.69 -37.92
C PRO A 245 20.19 5.23 -38.22
N LEU A 246 19.14 5.04 -39.01
CA LEU A 246 18.72 3.73 -39.48
C LEU A 246 19.49 3.32 -40.75
N ALA A 247 19.68 2.02 -40.94
CA ALA A 247 20.26 1.47 -42.15
C ALA A 247 19.36 1.73 -43.38
N GLU A 248 19.95 1.88 -44.57
CA GLU A 248 19.22 2.28 -45.79
C GLU A 248 18.13 1.29 -46.20
N ASP A 249 18.38 -0.01 -46.04
CA ASP A 249 17.44 -1.10 -46.30
C ASP A 249 16.25 -1.06 -45.34
N VAL A 250 16.50 -0.80 -44.05
CA VAL A 250 15.45 -0.59 -43.05
C VAL A 250 14.61 0.63 -43.41
N VAL A 251 15.23 1.77 -43.74
CA VAL A 251 14.52 2.97 -44.18
C VAL A 251 13.63 2.68 -45.40
N ALA A 252 14.15 1.93 -46.39
CA ALA A 252 13.35 1.51 -47.55
C ALA A 252 12.17 0.61 -47.16
N GLY A 253 12.36 -0.32 -46.22
CA GLY A 253 11.30 -1.16 -45.66
C GLY A 253 10.19 -0.35 -44.98
N ILE A 254 10.55 0.61 -44.13
CA ILE A 254 9.58 1.48 -43.45
C ILE A 254 8.87 2.40 -44.46
N SER A 255 9.62 3.00 -45.39
CA SER A 255 9.09 3.84 -46.47
C SER A 255 8.04 3.11 -47.30
N SER A 256 8.31 1.87 -47.70
CA SER A 256 7.37 1.07 -48.49
C SER A 256 6.13 0.69 -47.68
N THR A 257 6.32 0.29 -46.42
CA THR A 257 5.23 -0.12 -45.52
C THR A 257 4.24 1.01 -45.25
N PHE A 258 4.75 2.21 -44.93
CA PHE A 258 3.90 3.36 -44.59
C PHE A 258 3.59 4.27 -45.78
N SER A 259 4.15 4.01 -46.96
CA SER A 259 4.05 4.88 -48.15
C SER A 259 4.57 6.30 -47.88
N VAL A 260 5.72 6.41 -47.21
CA VAL A 260 6.36 7.68 -46.82
C VAL A 260 7.70 7.88 -47.54
N LYS A 261 8.06 9.13 -47.83
CA LYS A 261 9.33 9.47 -48.49
C LYS A 261 10.52 9.20 -47.56
N GLN A 262 11.62 8.68 -48.09
CA GLN A 262 12.83 8.37 -47.30
C GLN A 262 13.44 9.61 -46.60
N GLY A 263 13.29 10.80 -47.17
CA GLY A 263 13.70 12.06 -46.52
C GLY A 263 12.88 12.42 -45.27
N ALA A 264 11.84 11.66 -44.92
CA ALA A 264 11.09 11.86 -43.67
C ALA A 264 11.83 11.32 -42.43
N PHE A 265 12.90 10.54 -42.63
CA PHE A 265 13.71 9.94 -41.57
C PHE A 265 15.03 10.69 -41.33
N THR A 266 15.22 11.85 -41.97
CA THR A 266 16.45 12.66 -41.86
C THR A 266 16.24 13.84 -40.92
N GLY A 267 17.16 14.02 -39.97
CA GLY A 267 17.17 15.12 -39.01
C GLY A 267 16.82 14.68 -37.60
N ASP A 268 17.28 15.46 -36.62
CA ASP A 268 17.10 15.14 -35.21
C ASP A 268 15.66 15.42 -34.76
N ARG A 269 15.13 14.57 -33.90
CA ARG A 269 13.85 14.74 -33.22
C ARG A 269 14.03 14.78 -31.71
N LEU A 270 13.15 15.52 -31.04
CA LEU A 270 13.09 15.58 -29.58
C LEU A 270 12.45 14.32 -29.02
N VAL A 271 12.81 14.00 -27.78
CA VAL A 271 12.23 12.91 -26.98
C VAL A 271 10.77 13.24 -26.66
N THR A 272 9.90 12.24 -26.75
CA THR A 272 8.48 12.33 -26.40
C THR A 272 8.13 11.40 -25.24
N GLU A 273 6.96 11.57 -24.62
CA GLU A 273 6.48 10.65 -23.57
C GLU A 273 6.31 9.21 -24.10
N GLN A 274 5.93 9.07 -25.38
CA GLN A 274 5.95 7.78 -26.06
C GLN A 274 7.34 7.13 -26.05
N ASP A 275 8.38 7.91 -26.34
CA ASP A 275 9.75 7.41 -26.38
C ASP A 275 10.23 6.99 -25.00
N LYS A 276 9.92 7.78 -23.97
CA LYS A 276 10.22 7.46 -22.56
C LYS A 276 9.61 6.11 -22.18
N ALA A 277 8.33 5.88 -22.45
CA ALA A 277 7.67 4.63 -22.10
C ALA A 277 8.24 3.42 -22.86
N LEU A 278 8.46 3.55 -24.18
CA LEU A 278 9.04 2.48 -24.99
C LEU A 278 10.46 2.13 -24.57
N PHE A 279 11.31 3.12 -24.31
CA PHE A 279 12.66 2.89 -23.79
C PHE A 279 12.64 2.21 -22.43
N SER A 280 11.70 2.63 -21.58
CA SER A 280 11.60 2.13 -20.21
C SER A 280 11.08 0.70 -20.12
N LEU A 281 10.21 0.27 -21.04
CA LEU A 281 9.52 -1.03 -20.99
C LEU A 281 10.01 -2.04 -22.04
N CYS A 282 10.41 -1.57 -23.23
CA CYS A 282 10.68 -2.42 -24.38
C CYS A 282 12.16 -2.67 -24.65
N ARG A 283 13.08 -2.16 -23.84
CA ARG A 283 14.49 -2.62 -23.85
C ARG A 283 14.55 -4.15 -23.78
N PRO A 284 15.29 -4.86 -24.65
CA PRO A 284 15.27 -6.32 -24.73
C PRO A 284 15.43 -7.03 -23.37
N GLU A 285 16.40 -6.60 -22.57
CA GLU A 285 16.68 -7.12 -21.24
C GLU A 285 15.56 -6.82 -20.24
N ARG A 286 14.99 -5.61 -20.29
CA ARG A 286 13.89 -5.17 -19.42
C ARG A 286 12.60 -5.92 -19.75
N LEU A 287 12.29 -6.09 -21.03
CA LEU A 287 11.10 -6.79 -21.49
C LEU A 287 11.11 -8.26 -21.01
N LEU A 288 12.26 -8.93 -21.12
CA LEU A 288 12.44 -10.29 -20.59
C LEU A 288 12.37 -10.32 -19.07
N GLU A 289 13.00 -9.37 -18.39
CA GLU A 289 12.98 -9.29 -16.93
C GLU A 289 11.55 -9.07 -16.40
N LEU A 290 10.79 -8.18 -17.04
CA LEU A 290 9.39 -7.90 -16.69
C LEU A 290 8.50 -9.14 -16.83
N ALA A 291 8.65 -9.86 -17.93
CA ALA A 291 7.89 -11.10 -18.17
C ALA A 291 8.28 -12.21 -17.19
N TRP A 292 9.57 -12.43 -16.94
CA TRP A 292 10.00 -13.58 -16.14
C TRP A 292 9.98 -13.33 -14.64
N LYS A 293 10.50 -12.19 -14.19
CA LYS A 293 10.72 -11.90 -12.77
C LYS A 293 9.63 -11.05 -12.13
N PHE A 294 8.88 -10.29 -12.94
CA PHE A 294 7.92 -9.29 -12.46
C PHE A 294 6.48 -9.48 -12.95
N THR A 295 6.15 -10.64 -13.51
CA THR A 295 4.78 -11.02 -13.86
C THR A 295 4.31 -12.18 -13.00
N VAL A 296 3.16 -12.12 -12.35
CA VAL A 296 2.58 -13.20 -11.52
C VAL A 296 1.17 -13.54 -11.99
N PHE A 297 0.70 -14.75 -11.71
CA PHE A 297 -0.72 -15.12 -11.83
C PHE A 297 -1.29 -15.20 -10.43
N ASP A 298 -2.17 -14.28 -10.04
CA ASP A 298 -2.82 -14.26 -8.73
C ASP A 298 -4.22 -14.85 -8.87
N GLY A 299 -4.37 -16.14 -8.54
CA GLY A 299 -5.63 -16.86 -8.71
C GLY A 299 -6.08 -16.94 -10.17
N GLY A 300 -5.14 -17.12 -11.10
CA GLY A 300 -5.38 -17.16 -12.54
C GLY A 300 -5.48 -15.78 -13.22
N ILE A 301 -5.41 -14.68 -12.45
CA ILE A 301 -5.36 -13.32 -13.01
C ILE A 301 -3.90 -12.91 -13.20
N LYS A 302 -3.50 -12.68 -14.45
CA LYS A 302 -2.16 -12.21 -14.77
C LYS A 302 -1.96 -10.77 -14.32
N LYS A 303 -0.86 -10.50 -13.62
CA LYS A 303 -0.47 -9.17 -13.13
C LYS A 303 0.99 -8.92 -13.44
N ILE A 304 1.31 -7.72 -13.91
CA ILE A 304 2.68 -7.24 -14.11
C ILE A 304 3.01 -6.18 -13.04
N ALA A 305 4.28 -6.11 -12.63
CA ALA A 305 4.72 -5.15 -11.63
C ALA A 305 4.49 -3.70 -12.09
N ARG A 306 4.13 -2.85 -11.13
CA ARG A 306 4.20 -1.40 -11.30
C ARG A 306 5.63 -0.89 -11.18
N TYR A 307 5.90 0.31 -11.69
CA TYR A 307 7.25 0.89 -11.71
C TYR A 307 7.86 0.93 -10.30
N GLN A 308 7.11 1.37 -9.29
CA GLN A 308 7.58 1.42 -7.90
C GLN A 308 7.95 0.04 -7.35
N GLN A 309 7.17 -1.00 -7.71
CA GLN A 309 7.44 -2.37 -7.30
C GLN A 309 8.71 -2.89 -7.97
N TYR A 310 8.88 -2.61 -9.26
CA TYR A 310 10.07 -2.98 -10.00
C TYR A 310 11.33 -2.33 -9.40
N PHE A 311 11.35 -1.00 -9.25
CA PHE A 311 12.56 -0.30 -8.79
C PHE A 311 12.90 -0.61 -7.34
N VAL A 312 11.93 -0.67 -6.42
CA VAL A 312 12.22 -0.99 -5.02
C VAL A 312 12.79 -2.41 -4.88
N ILE A 313 12.31 -3.36 -5.69
CA ILE A 313 12.82 -4.74 -5.70
C ILE A 313 14.25 -4.74 -6.26
N LYS A 314 14.53 -4.05 -7.36
CA LYS A 314 15.89 -3.94 -7.91
C LYS A 314 16.86 -3.31 -6.90
N SER A 315 16.46 -2.22 -6.25
CA SER A 315 17.25 -1.59 -5.18
C SER A 315 17.46 -2.53 -3.99
N THR A 316 16.44 -3.28 -3.61
CA THR A 316 16.53 -4.27 -2.53
C THR A 316 17.51 -5.39 -2.88
N LEU A 317 17.42 -5.97 -4.09
CA LEU A 317 18.32 -7.02 -4.55
C LEU A 317 19.78 -6.54 -4.56
N ASN A 318 20.02 -5.34 -5.10
CA ASN A 318 21.35 -4.73 -5.07
C ASN A 318 21.83 -4.44 -3.64
N ARG A 319 20.93 -4.18 -2.70
CA ARG A 319 21.29 -3.96 -1.30
C ARG A 319 21.72 -5.26 -0.63
N VAL A 320 20.90 -6.32 -0.76
CA VAL A 320 21.12 -7.60 -0.08
C VAL A 320 22.24 -8.44 -0.68
N SER A 321 22.72 -8.13 -1.89
CA SER A 321 23.95 -8.71 -2.45
C SER A 321 25.20 -8.32 -1.65
N HIS A 322 25.16 -7.19 -0.95
CA HIS A 322 26.29 -6.73 -0.14
C HIS A 322 26.26 -7.36 1.26
N ILE A 323 27.36 -8.03 1.61
CA ILE A 323 27.62 -8.57 2.95
C ILE A 323 28.40 -7.52 3.76
N ASP A 324 28.01 -7.31 5.02
CA ASP A 324 28.66 -6.37 5.93
C ASP A 324 29.77 -7.02 6.77
N SER A 325 30.38 -6.24 7.70
CA SER A 325 31.47 -6.74 8.56
C SER A 325 31.02 -7.78 9.59
N THR A 326 29.73 -8.07 9.69
CA THR A 326 29.15 -9.08 10.58
C THR A 326 28.77 -10.37 9.84
N ASP A 327 29.21 -10.52 8.58
CA ASP A 327 28.85 -11.62 7.68
C ASP A 327 27.33 -11.71 7.42
N SER A 328 26.62 -10.58 7.58
CA SER A 328 25.19 -10.46 7.34
C SER A 328 24.93 -9.69 6.06
N ARG A 329 23.90 -10.09 5.31
CA ARG A 329 23.43 -9.31 4.15
C ARG A 329 22.78 -8.01 4.61
N LYS A 330 23.04 -6.90 3.92
CA LYS A 330 22.46 -5.60 4.26
C LYS A 330 20.94 -5.59 4.03
N GLY A 331 20.19 -5.53 5.14
CA GLY A 331 18.75 -5.34 5.13
C GLY A 331 18.31 -3.90 4.83
N GLY A 332 17.02 -3.64 5.04
CA GLY A 332 16.46 -2.31 4.88
C GLY A 332 14.94 -2.25 5.09
N VAL A 333 14.40 -1.06 4.88
CA VAL A 333 12.98 -0.76 5.02
C VAL A 333 12.38 -0.41 3.67
N ILE A 334 11.31 -1.08 3.30
CA ILE A 334 10.53 -0.84 2.10
C ILE A 334 9.25 -0.14 2.50
N TRP A 335 9.14 1.13 2.13
CA TRP A 335 7.95 1.94 2.40
C TRP A 335 7.08 2.04 1.16
N HIS A 336 5.94 1.38 1.23
CA HIS A 336 4.95 1.32 0.16
C HIS A 336 3.58 1.58 0.76
N THR A 337 2.92 2.67 0.36
CA THR A 337 1.65 3.10 0.93
C THR A 337 0.60 1.98 0.95
N GLN A 338 -0.33 2.08 1.89
CA GLN A 338 -1.45 1.18 2.03
C GLN A 338 -2.31 1.20 0.76
N GLY A 339 -2.40 0.08 0.03
CA GLY A 339 -3.12 0.03 -1.25
C GLY A 339 -2.23 -0.22 -2.46
N SER A 340 -0.94 0.03 -2.35
CA SER A 340 0.02 -0.04 -3.46
C SER A 340 0.39 -1.45 -3.96
N GLY A 341 -0.12 -2.52 -3.33
CA GLY A 341 0.23 -3.90 -3.68
C GLY A 341 1.47 -4.45 -2.96
N LYS A 342 1.76 -4.02 -1.73
CA LYS A 342 2.85 -4.54 -0.88
C LYS A 342 3.02 -6.07 -0.89
N SER A 343 1.94 -6.81 -0.70
CA SER A 343 1.99 -8.27 -0.66
C SER A 343 2.48 -8.88 -1.98
N LEU A 344 2.10 -8.27 -3.13
CA LEU A 344 2.63 -8.67 -4.44
C LEU A 344 4.10 -8.28 -4.61
N THR A 345 4.53 -7.14 -4.05
CA THR A 345 5.96 -6.78 -3.98
C THR A 345 6.76 -7.84 -3.22
N MET A 346 6.23 -8.37 -2.11
CA MET A 346 6.87 -9.44 -1.34
C MET A 346 6.97 -10.75 -2.16
N VAL A 347 5.91 -11.14 -2.87
CA VAL A 347 5.90 -12.31 -3.77
C VAL A 347 6.95 -12.16 -4.86
N MET A 348 6.98 -11.01 -5.53
CA MET A 348 7.93 -10.76 -6.61
C MET A 348 9.37 -10.71 -6.11
N LEU A 349 9.62 -10.11 -4.93
CA LEU A 349 10.93 -10.12 -4.29
C LEU A 349 11.36 -11.56 -3.95
N ALA A 350 10.48 -12.35 -3.33
CA ALA A 350 10.74 -13.73 -2.98
C ALA A 350 11.14 -14.57 -4.20
N ARG A 351 10.42 -14.41 -5.32
CA ARG A 351 10.75 -15.05 -6.57
C ARG A 351 12.07 -14.56 -7.16
N ASN A 352 12.35 -13.26 -7.12
CA ASN A 352 13.62 -12.72 -7.61
C ASN A 352 14.81 -13.30 -6.83
N LEU A 353 14.70 -13.37 -5.51
CA LEU A 353 15.72 -14.03 -4.66
C LEU A 353 15.91 -15.49 -5.06
N ALA A 354 14.83 -16.24 -5.27
CA ALA A 354 14.90 -17.66 -5.66
C ALA A 354 15.46 -17.91 -7.06
N LEU A 355 15.27 -16.97 -8.00
CA LEU A 355 15.74 -17.09 -9.38
C LEU A 355 17.18 -16.59 -9.58
N ASP A 356 17.70 -15.80 -8.64
CA ASP A 356 19.02 -15.20 -8.76
C ASP A 356 20.12 -16.20 -8.32
N PRO A 357 21.08 -16.54 -9.20
CA PRO A 357 22.13 -17.50 -8.88
C PRO A 357 23.10 -17.03 -7.80
N GLU A 358 23.09 -15.74 -7.43
CA GLU A 358 23.91 -15.21 -6.33
C GLU A 358 23.46 -15.75 -4.96
N PHE A 359 22.17 -16.05 -4.78
CA PHE A 359 21.62 -16.53 -3.52
C PHE A 359 21.52 -18.07 -3.53
N LEU A 360 22.34 -18.74 -2.73
CA LEU A 360 22.40 -20.20 -2.68
C LEU A 360 21.26 -20.75 -1.80
N ASN A 361 20.20 -21.26 -2.43
CA ASN A 361 19.02 -21.82 -1.75
C ASN A 361 18.38 -20.85 -0.73
N PRO A 362 17.90 -19.67 -1.18
CA PRO A 362 17.34 -18.67 -0.28
C PRO A 362 16.13 -19.23 0.48
N ARG A 363 16.13 -19.04 1.80
CA ARG A 363 14.98 -19.37 2.67
C ARG A 363 14.28 -18.10 3.09
N ILE A 364 12.97 -18.06 2.91
CA ILE A 364 12.17 -16.86 3.14
C ILE A 364 11.27 -17.11 4.35
N VAL A 365 11.35 -16.25 5.35
CA VAL A 365 10.48 -16.28 6.52
C VAL A 365 9.66 -15.00 6.55
N LEU A 366 8.38 -15.13 6.24
CA LEU A 366 7.39 -14.07 6.27
C LEU A 366 6.86 -13.96 7.70
N VAL A 367 7.01 -12.79 8.30
CA VAL A 367 6.64 -12.54 9.69
C VAL A 367 5.58 -11.46 9.76
N THR A 368 4.48 -11.77 10.43
CA THR A 368 3.42 -10.81 10.74
C THR A 368 3.13 -10.80 12.24
N ASP A 369 2.35 -9.82 12.71
CA ASP A 369 1.95 -9.72 14.11
C ASP A 369 0.55 -10.31 14.38
N ARG A 370 -0.27 -10.54 13.34
CA ARG A 370 -1.66 -11.01 13.45
C ARG A 370 -1.98 -12.19 12.53
N ASP A 371 -2.89 -13.04 13.02
CA ASP A 371 -3.32 -14.28 12.37
C ASP A 371 -4.04 -14.06 11.03
N ASP A 372 -4.85 -13.01 10.93
CA ASP A 372 -5.57 -12.63 9.72
C ASP A 372 -4.62 -12.15 8.61
N LEU A 373 -3.66 -11.30 8.95
CA LEU A 373 -2.60 -10.85 8.05
C LEU A 373 -1.74 -12.03 7.58
N ASP A 374 -1.37 -12.93 8.50
CA ASP A 374 -0.61 -14.16 8.19
C ASP A 374 -1.34 -15.06 7.19
N LYS A 375 -2.65 -15.29 7.41
CA LYS A 375 -3.50 -16.05 6.48
C LYS A 375 -3.61 -15.37 5.13
N GLN A 376 -3.84 -14.06 5.09
CA GLN A 376 -3.96 -13.31 3.85
C GLN A 376 -2.66 -13.32 3.03
N LEU A 377 -1.52 -13.14 3.70
CA LEU A 377 -0.22 -13.20 3.06
C LEU A 377 0.07 -14.61 2.53
N GLY A 378 -0.17 -15.65 3.33
CA GLY A 378 -0.05 -17.04 2.88
C GLY A 378 -0.94 -17.35 1.67
N ASN A 379 -2.19 -16.89 1.67
CA ASN A 379 -3.11 -17.06 0.53
C ASN A 379 -2.61 -16.33 -0.72
N THR A 380 -2.04 -15.12 -0.58
CA THR A 380 -1.49 -14.35 -1.71
C THR A 380 -0.31 -15.08 -2.34
N PHE A 381 0.59 -15.64 -1.52
CA PHE A 381 1.72 -16.45 -2.00
C PHE A 381 1.23 -17.71 -2.72
N ALA A 382 0.30 -18.46 -2.12
CA ALA A 382 -0.27 -19.67 -2.72
C ALA A 382 -1.01 -19.36 -4.04
N ALA A 383 -1.78 -18.27 -4.09
CA ALA A 383 -2.46 -17.82 -5.29
C ALA A 383 -1.49 -17.46 -6.42
N CYS A 384 -0.25 -17.09 -6.09
CA CYS A 384 0.85 -16.81 -7.02
C CYS A 384 1.72 -18.03 -7.35
N GLY A 385 1.30 -19.24 -6.97
CA GLY A 385 2.06 -20.48 -7.21
C GLY A 385 3.28 -20.66 -6.29
N LEU A 386 3.40 -19.87 -5.23
CA LEU A 386 4.46 -20.00 -4.22
C LEU A 386 3.87 -20.63 -2.95
N GLU A 387 4.02 -21.95 -2.80
CA GLU A 387 3.56 -22.64 -1.59
C GLU A 387 4.35 -22.18 -0.36
N ALA A 388 3.66 -21.58 0.60
CA ALA A 388 4.23 -21.14 1.87
C ALA A 388 3.76 -22.06 3.01
N ASN A 389 4.71 -22.61 3.77
CA ASN A 389 4.38 -23.43 4.92
C ASN A 389 4.09 -22.56 6.14
N ARG A 390 2.84 -22.59 6.59
CA ARG A 390 2.38 -21.79 7.72
C ARG A 390 2.74 -22.46 9.05
N ALA A 391 3.54 -21.79 9.88
CA ALA A 391 3.87 -22.26 11.20
C ALA A 391 2.65 -22.17 12.13
N THR A 392 2.15 -23.30 12.61
CA THR A 392 0.96 -23.34 13.49
C THR A 392 1.28 -23.06 14.97
N SER A 393 2.49 -23.38 15.41
CA SER A 393 2.97 -23.19 16.77
C SER A 393 4.48 -22.90 16.80
N GLY A 394 5.04 -22.48 17.94
CA GLY A 394 6.49 -22.30 18.07
C GLY A 394 7.30 -23.59 17.87
N ARG A 395 6.75 -24.77 18.22
CA ARG A 395 7.40 -26.06 17.95
C ARG A 395 7.40 -26.38 16.46
N ASN A 396 6.27 -26.15 15.80
CA ASN A 396 6.16 -26.36 14.36
C ASN A 396 7.02 -25.37 13.56
N LEU A 397 7.14 -24.11 14.01
CA LEU A 397 8.10 -23.15 13.44
C LEU A 397 9.53 -23.70 13.50
N LEU A 398 9.92 -24.24 14.65
CA LEU A 398 11.24 -24.84 14.82
C LEU A 398 11.46 -26.03 13.88
N GLU A 399 10.46 -26.90 13.69
CA GLU A 399 10.53 -28.01 12.73
C GLU A 399 10.72 -27.52 11.30
N LEU A 400 9.88 -26.57 10.85
CA LEU A 400 9.93 -26.03 9.49
C LEU A 400 11.29 -25.40 9.16
N VAL A 401 11.85 -24.64 10.11
CA VAL A 401 13.14 -23.99 9.95
C VAL A 401 14.29 -25.01 10.01
N ALA A 402 14.25 -25.96 10.95
CA ALA A 402 15.33 -26.91 11.18
C ALA A 402 15.42 -27.99 10.08
N GLU A 403 14.30 -28.39 9.48
CA GLU A 403 14.28 -29.40 8.42
C GLU A 403 14.86 -28.89 7.10
N LYS A 404 14.93 -27.57 6.89
CA LYS A 404 15.41 -26.91 5.66
C LYS A 404 14.73 -27.38 4.37
N LYS A 405 13.56 -28.03 4.46
CA LYS A 405 12.76 -28.47 3.31
C LYS A 405 11.86 -27.38 2.75
N SER A 406 11.52 -26.37 3.57
CA SER A 406 10.61 -25.29 3.18
C SER A 406 11.39 -24.10 2.65
N GLY A 407 11.17 -23.72 1.40
CA GLY A 407 11.73 -22.50 0.81
C GLY A 407 11.06 -21.22 1.35
N ILE A 408 9.77 -21.30 1.70
CA ILE A 408 8.98 -20.17 2.20
C ILE A 408 8.20 -20.60 3.44
N ILE A 409 8.28 -19.81 4.52
CA ILE A 409 7.60 -20.05 5.80
C ILE A 409 6.82 -18.80 6.18
N THR A 410 5.58 -18.93 6.62
CA THR A 410 4.80 -17.82 7.22
C THR A 410 4.62 -18.05 8.72
N THR A 411 4.79 -17.02 9.53
CA THR A 411 4.69 -17.15 11.00
C THR A 411 4.29 -15.85 11.69
N LEU A 412 3.75 -16.01 12.89
CA LEU A 412 3.49 -14.91 13.81
C LEU A 412 4.72 -14.62 14.67
N ILE A 413 4.98 -13.34 14.93
CA ILE A 413 6.14 -12.88 15.68
C ILE A 413 6.26 -13.51 17.09
N HIS A 414 5.14 -13.71 17.79
CA HIS A 414 5.16 -14.28 19.14
C HIS A 414 5.53 -15.77 19.18
N LYS A 415 5.58 -16.47 18.04
CA LYS A 415 5.94 -17.90 17.97
C LYS A 415 7.46 -18.12 18.15
N PHE A 416 8.28 -17.10 17.91
CA PHE A 416 9.75 -17.17 18.07
C PHE A 416 10.18 -17.39 19.52
N ASP A 417 9.47 -16.84 20.51
CA ASP A 417 9.76 -17.05 21.93
C ASP A 417 9.70 -18.54 22.31
N LYS A 418 8.60 -19.19 21.91
CA LYS A 418 8.39 -20.62 22.16
C LYS A 418 9.36 -21.47 21.35
N ALA A 419 9.65 -21.10 20.11
CA ALA A 419 10.60 -21.84 19.27
C ALA A 419 12.02 -21.82 19.86
N TYR A 420 12.51 -20.63 20.24
CA TYR A 420 13.85 -20.46 20.81
C TYR A 420 13.98 -21.15 22.18
N ALA A 421 12.97 -21.07 23.04
CA ALA A 421 13.01 -21.65 24.38
C ALA A 421 13.16 -23.18 24.41
N VAL A 422 12.74 -23.89 23.35
CA VAL A 422 12.72 -25.37 23.33
C VAL A 422 14.12 -25.95 23.13
N LYS A 423 14.91 -25.43 22.19
CA LYS A 423 16.23 -25.98 21.84
C LYS A 423 17.37 -24.96 21.75
N LYS A 424 17.11 -23.66 21.97
CA LYS A 424 18.05 -22.56 21.64
C LYS A 424 18.62 -22.71 20.22
N TYR A 425 17.78 -23.13 19.28
CA TYR A 425 18.18 -23.37 17.89
C TYR A 425 18.70 -22.08 17.25
N GLN A 426 19.77 -22.20 16.47
CA GLN A 426 20.36 -21.12 15.71
C GLN A 426 20.67 -21.59 14.28
N ASP A 427 20.43 -20.73 13.31
CA ASP A 427 20.83 -20.91 11.92
C ASP A 427 21.58 -19.67 11.45
N GLU A 428 22.87 -19.85 11.19
CA GLU A 428 23.84 -18.79 10.85
C GLU A 428 23.88 -18.49 9.35
N SER A 429 23.00 -19.10 8.54
CA SER A 429 22.96 -18.88 7.11
C SER A 429 22.61 -17.43 6.75
N PRO A 430 23.44 -16.71 5.98
CA PRO A 430 23.13 -15.36 5.50
C PRO A 430 22.04 -15.35 4.42
N ASP A 431 21.78 -16.49 3.77
CA ASP A 431 20.72 -16.68 2.77
C ASP A 431 19.34 -16.98 3.39
N ILE A 432 19.13 -16.58 4.65
CA ILE A 432 17.80 -16.50 5.26
C ILE A 432 17.32 -15.07 5.16
N PHE A 433 16.17 -14.86 4.52
CA PHE A 433 15.54 -13.57 4.34
C PHE A 433 14.28 -13.49 5.21
N ILE A 434 14.33 -12.63 6.22
CA ILE A 434 13.21 -12.35 7.11
C ILE A 434 12.46 -11.13 6.58
N LEU A 435 11.25 -11.36 6.07
CA LEU A 435 10.39 -10.31 5.51
C LEU A 435 9.28 -10.02 6.53
N VAL A 436 9.31 -8.83 7.12
CA VAL A 436 8.40 -8.43 8.19
C VAL A 436 7.36 -7.45 7.65
N ASP A 437 6.08 -7.79 7.76
CA ASP A 437 4.99 -6.87 7.41
C ASP A 437 4.59 -5.99 8.61
N GLU A 438 4.22 -4.74 8.34
CA GLU A 438 3.87 -3.71 9.34
C GLU A 438 4.94 -3.55 10.46
N SER A 439 6.21 -3.47 10.06
CA SER A 439 7.38 -3.55 10.95
C SER A 439 7.57 -2.40 11.95
N HIS A 440 6.70 -1.39 11.95
CA HIS A 440 6.74 -0.23 12.85
C HIS A 440 6.07 -0.48 14.22
N ARG A 441 5.34 -1.59 14.41
CA ARG A 441 4.55 -1.80 15.63
C ARG A 441 5.39 -2.04 16.89
N THR A 442 4.94 -1.52 18.03
CA THR A 442 5.61 -1.66 19.35
C THR A 442 5.81 -3.11 19.81
N GLN A 443 4.99 -4.05 19.32
CA GLN A 443 5.12 -5.48 19.63
C GLN A 443 6.41 -6.10 19.09
N PHE A 444 7.13 -5.46 18.15
CA PHE A 444 8.41 -5.96 17.66
C PHE A 444 9.54 -5.86 18.69
N GLY A 445 9.37 -5.16 19.81
CA GLY A 445 10.43 -4.92 20.82
C GLY A 445 11.13 -6.18 21.34
N SER A 446 10.44 -6.98 22.18
CA SER A 446 11.01 -8.19 22.82
C SER A 446 11.09 -9.39 21.88
N PHE A 447 10.08 -9.59 21.04
CA PHE A 447 10.00 -10.74 20.14
C PHE A 447 11.04 -10.67 19.00
N SER A 448 11.44 -9.47 18.55
CA SER A 448 12.53 -9.33 17.55
C SER A 448 13.87 -9.83 18.06
N ALA A 449 14.13 -9.78 19.37
CA ALA A 449 15.37 -10.26 19.94
C ALA A 449 15.50 -11.78 19.82
N ARG A 450 14.42 -12.54 20.04
CA ARG A 450 14.43 -14.01 19.90
C ARG A 450 14.59 -14.44 18.45
N MET A 451 13.92 -13.76 17.54
CA MET A 451 14.09 -13.98 16.11
C MET A 451 15.55 -13.80 15.68
N ARG A 452 16.22 -12.73 16.14
CA ARG A 452 17.66 -12.50 15.89
C ARG A 452 18.58 -13.50 16.57
N GLN A 453 18.22 -13.99 17.74
CA GLN A 453 18.98 -15.07 18.38
C GLN A 453 18.88 -16.39 17.62
N MET A 454 17.75 -16.67 16.99
CA MET A 454 17.57 -17.83 16.11
C MET A 454 18.27 -17.65 14.77
N PHE A 455 18.33 -16.43 14.25
CA PHE A 455 18.88 -16.12 12.93
C PHE A 455 19.87 -14.94 13.01
N PRO A 456 21.08 -15.16 13.54
CA PRO A 456 22.03 -14.09 13.81
C PRO A 456 22.52 -13.35 12.56
N HIS A 457 22.71 -14.06 11.44
CA HIS A 457 23.26 -13.49 10.19
C HIS A 457 22.21 -13.30 9.07
N ALA A 458 20.93 -13.52 9.37
CA ALA A 458 19.86 -13.38 8.39
C ALA A 458 19.70 -11.94 7.89
N CYS A 459 19.21 -11.80 6.66
CA CYS A 459 18.83 -10.53 6.10
C CYS A 459 17.43 -10.11 6.60
N TYR A 460 17.31 -8.92 7.18
CA TYR A 460 16.04 -8.41 7.71
C TYR A 460 15.48 -7.30 6.81
N LEU A 461 14.29 -7.52 6.25
CA LEU A 461 13.58 -6.58 5.39
C LEU A 461 12.24 -6.22 6.02
N GLY A 462 12.03 -4.94 6.34
CA GLY A 462 10.77 -4.45 6.91
C GLY A 462 9.90 -3.79 5.85
N PHE A 463 8.65 -4.21 5.73
CA PHE A 463 7.63 -3.57 4.89
C PHE A 463 6.71 -2.72 5.77
N THR A 464 6.40 -1.50 5.31
CA THR A 464 5.49 -0.60 6.03
C THR A 464 4.57 0.16 5.09
N GLY A 465 3.31 0.35 5.53
CA GLY A 465 2.32 1.19 4.85
C GLY A 465 2.38 2.67 5.20
N THR A 466 3.06 3.03 6.28
CA THR A 466 3.06 4.39 6.85
C THR A 466 4.48 4.93 7.02
N PRO A 467 4.68 6.26 6.84
CA PRO A 467 5.95 6.93 7.11
C PRO A 467 6.29 6.87 8.59
N LEU A 468 7.58 6.98 8.90
CA LEU A 468 8.10 6.72 10.24
C LEU A 468 8.23 7.99 11.07
N LEU A 469 7.73 7.95 12.31
CA LEU A 469 7.93 9.02 13.29
C LEU A 469 9.42 9.10 13.73
N LYS A 470 9.93 10.31 13.98
CA LYS A 470 11.31 10.53 14.53
C LYS A 470 11.60 9.68 15.78
N LYS A 471 10.59 9.38 16.61
CA LYS A 471 10.70 8.54 17.82
C LYS A 471 10.79 7.03 17.54
N GLU A 472 10.28 6.57 16.39
CA GLU A 472 10.25 5.15 15.99
C GLU A 472 11.52 4.71 15.23
N LYS A 473 12.42 5.65 14.90
CA LYS A 473 13.70 5.39 14.22
C LYS A 473 14.57 4.32 14.92
N ASN A 474 14.46 4.16 16.24
CA ASN A 474 15.22 3.16 17.02
C ASN A 474 14.75 1.70 16.80
N SER A 475 13.48 1.49 16.42
CA SER A 475 12.98 0.14 16.08
C SER A 475 13.50 -0.30 14.71
N PHE A 476 13.80 0.65 13.82
CA PHE A 476 14.18 0.44 12.44
C PHE A 476 15.68 0.36 12.17
N THR A 477 16.53 0.94 13.03
CA THR A 477 17.99 0.71 12.98
C THR A 477 18.35 -0.78 12.96
N LYS A 478 17.42 -1.63 13.45
CA LYS A 478 17.53 -3.08 13.41
C LYS A 478 17.41 -3.66 11.99
N PHE A 479 16.53 -3.11 11.14
CA PHE A 479 16.31 -3.59 9.76
C PHE A 479 17.32 -3.00 8.78
N GLY A 480 17.72 -1.75 8.99
CA GLY A 480 18.62 -1.01 8.11
C GLY A 480 18.01 0.33 7.72
N GLU A 481 18.59 0.98 6.71
CA GLU A 481 18.08 2.24 6.17
C GLU A 481 16.88 2.00 5.24
N LEU A 482 16.17 3.09 4.92
CA LEU A 482 15.15 3.09 3.89
C LEU A 482 15.75 2.67 2.54
N VAL A 483 15.04 1.80 1.82
CA VAL A 483 15.36 1.41 0.46
C VAL A 483 14.61 2.33 -0.49
N GLU A 484 15.36 3.19 -1.18
CA GLU A 484 14.81 4.05 -2.23
C GLU A 484 14.69 3.31 -3.57
N PRO A 485 13.69 3.62 -4.41
CA PRO A 485 12.64 4.63 -4.16
C PRO A 485 11.55 4.11 -3.20
N HIS A 486 11.05 4.99 -2.35
CA HIS A 486 9.82 4.78 -1.59
C HIS A 486 8.58 5.08 -2.44
N TYR A 487 7.40 4.67 -1.95
CA TYR A 487 6.12 4.91 -2.61
C TYR A 487 5.06 5.43 -1.64
N SER A 488 4.79 6.73 -1.70
CA SER A 488 3.93 7.43 -0.77
C SER A 488 2.43 7.38 -1.15
N ILE A 489 1.58 7.95 -0.29
CA ILE A 489 0.15 8.07 -0.60
C ILE A 489 -0.10 9.10 -1.70
N THR A 490 0.64 10.21 -1.72
CA THR A 490 0.53 11.28 -2.74
C THR A 490 0.85 10.72 -4.12
N GLN A 491 2.00 10.04 -4.25
CA GLN A 491 2.39 9.36 -5.49
C GLN A 491 1.34 8.31 -5.92
N ALA A 492 0.75 7.59 -4.97
CA ALA A 492 -0.29 6.62 -5.28
C ALA A 492 -1.60 7.24 -5.77
N VAL A 493 -1.94 8.43 -5.31
CA VAL A 493 -3.10 9.19 -5.82
C VAL A 493 -2.79 9.73 -7.22
N GLU A 494 -1.62 10.35 -7.41
CA GLU A 494 -1.18 10.87 -8.72
C GLU A 494 -1.12 9.78 -9.80
N ASP A 495 -0.67 8.58 -9.43
CA ASP A 495 -0.62 7.43 -10.35
C ASP A 495 -1.98 6.79 -10.61
N GLY A 496 -3.05 7.24 -9.93
CA GLY A 496 -4.35 6.56 -9.94
C GLY A 496 -4.31 5.15 -9.35
N ALA A 497 -3.32 4.84 -8.50
CA ALA A 497 -3.21 3.56 -7.81
C ALA A 497 -4.22 3.43 -6.64
N VAL A 498 -4.63 4.56 -6.08
CA VAL A 498 -5.71 4.74 -5.10
C VAL A 498 -6.51 5.99 -5.49
N VAL A 499 -7.75 6.10 -5.01
CA VAL A 499 -8.55 7.32 -5.21
C VAL A 499 -8.20 8.38 -4.16
N PRO A 500 -8.37 9.69 -4.45
CA PRO A 500 -8.24 10.75 -3.46
C PRO A 500 -9.23 10.58 -2.29
N LEU A 501 -9.01 11.33 -1.22
CA LEU A 501 -9.81 11.29 0.01
C LEU A 501 -10.44 12.66 0.25
N LEU A 502 -11.76 12.70 0.36
CA LEU A 502 -12.52 13.88 0.76
C LEU A 502 -12.77 13.84 2.26
N TYR A 503 -12.57 14.97 2.93
CA TYR A 503 -12.76 15.13 4.36
C TYR A 503 -13.87 16.14 4.67
N GLU A 504 -14.78 15.73 5.55
CA GLU A 504 -15.86 16.55 6.07
C GLU A 504 -15.91 16.45 7.59
N GLY A 505 -15.73 17.57 8.28
CA GLY A 505 -15.89 17.69 9.71
C GLY A 505 -17.35 17.96 10.09
N ARG A 506 -17.86 17.25 11.09
CA ARG A 506 -19.19 17.45 11.67
C ARG A 506 -19.12 17.65 13.17
N HIS A 507 -19.99 18.49 13.70
CA HIS A 507 -20.10 18.76 15.12
C HIS A 507 -21.53 18.58 15.62
N VAL A 508 -21.70 17.84 16.71
CA VAL A 508 -22.99 17.72 17.38
C VAL A 508 -23.13 18.86 18.37
N GLU A 509 -24.11 19.74 18.17
CA GLU A 509 -24.41 20.80 19.12
C GLU A 509 -25.00 20.20 20.40
N MET A 510 -24.36 20.53 21.53
CA MET A 510 -24.79 20.06 22.84
C MET A 510 -25.22 21.24 23.70
N THR A 511 -26.47 21.23 24.14
CA THR A 511 -26.96 22.15 25.17
C THR A 511 -26.88 21.45 26.50
N GLN A 512 -26.06 21.98 27.42
CA GLN A 512 -25.95 21.45 28.77
C GLN A 512 -26.81 22.28 29.71
N ASN A 513 -27.70 21.65 30.47
CA ASN A 513 -28.31 22.33 31.61
C ASN A 513 -27.28 22.39 32.74
N GLN A 514 -26.37 23.35 32.64
CA GLN A 514 -25.20 23.47 33.52
C GLN A 514 -25.59 23.55 35.00
N GLN A 515 -26.69 24.23 35.31
CA GLN A 515 -27.24 24.30 36.67
C GLN A 515 -27.71 22.94 37.20
N ALA A 516 -28.40 22.15 36.36
CA ALA A 516 -28.85 20.81 36.75
C ALA A 516 -27.69 19.81 36.83
N VAL A 517 -26.75 19.88 35.88
CA VAL A 517 -25.52 19.07 35.88
C VAL A 517 -24.73 19.34 37.16
N ASP A 518 -24.48 20.60 37.50
CA ASP A 518 -23.72 20.99 38.69
C ASP A 518 -24.44 20.58 39.98
N LEU A 519 -25.75 20.83 40.08
CA LEU A 519 -26.55 20.44 41.25
C LEU A 519 -26.55 18.93 41.48
N TRP A 520 -26.75 18.12 40.43
CA TRP A 520 -26.75 16.67 40.56
C TRP A 520 -25.34 16.10 40.72
N PHE A 521 -24.33 16.77 40.17
CA PHE A 521 -22.93 16.39 40.35
C PHE A 521 -22.53 16.56 41.81
N GLU A 522 -22.85 17.70 42.42
CA GLU A 522 -22.67 17.94 43.85
C GLU A 522 -23.40 16.91 44.70
N ARG A 523 -24.63 16.53 44.33
CA ARG A 523 -25.42 15.49 45.04
C ARG A 523 -24.81 14.10 44.95
N HIS A 524 -24.31 13.68 43.79
CA HIS A 524 -23.73 12.35 43.59
C HIS A 524 -22.30 12.24 44.13
N THR A 525 -21.65 13.37 44.37
CA THR A 525 -20.30 13.47 44.94
C THR A 525 -20.32 13.92 46.40
N GLN A 526 -21.48 13.83 47.06
CA GLN A 526 -21.59 14.08 48.50
C GLN A 526 -20.68 13.11 49.27
N GLY A 527 -19.71 13.67 49.98
CA GLY A 527 -18.67 12.91 50.70
C GLY A 527 -17.26 13.05 50.12
N LEU A 528 -17.12 13.65 48.93
CA LEU A 528 -15.82 14.03 48.37
C LEU A 528 -15.41 15.45 48.83
N THR A 529 -14.12 15.71 48.94
CA THR A 529 -13.60 17.06 49.19
C THR A 529 -13.83 17.96 47.96
N ARG A 530 -13.73 19.29 48.13
CA ARG A 530 -13.91 20.22 47.01
C ARG A 530 -12.94 19.96 45.85
N GLU A 531 -11.70 19.63 46.16
CA GLU A 531 -10.66 19.41 45.14
C GLU A 531 -10.88 18.10 44.38
N GLN A 532 -11.37 17.08 45.09
CA GLN A 532 -11.80 15.80 44.56
C GLN A 532 -13.01 15.93 43.62
N GLN A 533 -13.98 16.75 43.99
CA GLN A 533 -15.11 17.11 43.13
C GLN A 533 -14.62 17.84 41.87
N ALA A 534 -13.63 18.73 41.98
CA ALA A 534 -13.07 19.48 40.86
C ALA A 534 -12.24 18.60 39.89
N ASP A 535 -11.47 17.63 40.38
CA ASP A 535 -10.73 16.68 39.52
C ASP A 535 -11.68 15.74 38.76
N LEU A 536 -12.71 15.24 39.47
CA LEU A 536 -13.79 14.46 38.87
C LEU A 536 -14.53 15.29 37.81
N LYS A 537 -14.93 16.53 38.10
CA LYS A 537 -15.61 17.43 37.16
C LYS A 537 -14.75 17.66 35.90
N ARG A 538 -13.44 17.88 36.05
CA ARG A 538 -12.48 18.01 34.92
C ARG A 538 -12.36 16.74 34.08
N LYS A 539 -12.38 15.54 34.69
CA LYS A 539 -12.29 14.26 33.97
C LYS A 539 -13.55 13.98 33.14
N TYR A 540 -14.73 14.28 33.66
CA TYR A 540 -16.01 14.08 32.97
C TYR A 540 -16.39 15.20 32.00
N ALA A 541 -15.83 16.40 32.16
CA ALA A 541 -15.94 17.47 31.18
C ALA A 541 -15.04 17.28 29.94
N ARG A 542 -14.18 16.25 29.90
CA ARG A 542 -13.36 15.95 28.71
C ARG A 542 -14.28 15.56 27.54
N ALA A 543 -13.99 16.10 26.37
CA ALA A 543 -14.72 15.85 25.13
C ALA A 543 -14.94 14.35 24.85
N GLU A 544 -14.00 13.50 25.26
CA GLU A 544 -14.07 12.05 25.09
C GLU A 544 -15.23 11.39 25.85
N MET A 545 -15.59 11.87 27.04
CA MET A 545 -16.74 11.34 27.80
C MET A 545 -18.07 11.88 27.28
N LEU A 546 -18.10 13.15 26.84
CA LEU A 546 -19.25 13.76 26.19
C LEU A 546 -19.60 13.05 24.87
N ASN A 547 -18.58 12.63 24.10
CA ASN A 547 -18.73 11.87 22.86
C ASN A 547 -19.37 10.48 23.04
N LYS A 548 -19.37 9.94 24.28
CA LYS A 548 -19.95 8.64 24.62
C LYS A 548 -21.37 8.75 25.20
N ALA A 549 -21.88 9.98 25.40
CA ALA A 549 -23.22 10.21 25.93
C ALA A 549 -24.29 9.67 24.98
N GLU A 550 -25.36 9.12 25.54
CA GLU A 550 -26.37 8.38 24.79
C GLU A 550 -27.05 9.23 23.71
N GLN A 551 -27.44 10.46 24.04
CA GLN A 551 -28.05 11.38 23.08
C GLN A 551 -27.11 11.78 21.95
N VAL A 552 -25.80 11.89 22.23
CA VAL A 552 -24.78 12.21 21.21
C VAL A 552 -24.62 11.04 20.24
N ILE A 553 -24.56 9.81 20.76
CA ILE A 553 -24.50 8.60 19.92
C ILE A 553 -25.76 8.47 19.06
N TYR A 554 -26.95 8.70 19.63
CA TYR A 554 -28.21 8.67 18.89
C TYR A 554 -28.23 9.72 17.78
N MET A 555 -27.88 10.98 18.10
CA MET A 555 -27.86 12.06 17.11
C MET A 555 -26.89 11.79 15.97
N ARG A 556 -25.69 11.27 16.28
CA ARG A 556 -24.73 10.81 15.27
C ARG A 556 -25.28 9.66 14.44
N ALA A 557 -25.93 8.67 15.06
CA ALA A 557 -26.53 7.55 14.34
C ALA A 557 -27.62 8.02 13.36
N PHE A 558 -28.41 9.02 13.76
CA PHE A 558 -29.41 9.65 12.91
C PHE A 558 -28.77 10.38 11.72
N ASP A 559 -27.80 11.24 11.98
CA ASP A 559 -27.07 11.96 10.92
C ASP A 559 -26.33 11.03 9.95
N ILE A 560 -25.65 9.99 10.47
CA ILE A 560 -25.01 8.94 9.67
C ILE A 560 -26.03 8.23 8.78
N SER A 561 -27.20 7.92 9.32
CA SER A 561 -28.29 7.27 8.58
C SER A 561 -28.80 8.15 7.44
N GLU A 562 -29.05 9.43 7.71
CA GLU A 562 -29.52 10.38 6.70
C GLU A 562 -28.47 10.66 5.63
N HIS A 563 -27.21 10.85 6.03
CA HIS A 563 -26.09 11.05 5.12
C HIS A 563 -25.89 9.83 4.22
N PHE A 564 -25.91 8.61 4.79
CA PHE A 564 -25.75 7.39 4.01
C PHE A 564 -26.92 7.21 3.02
N ARG A 565 -28.16 7.35 3.49
CA ARG A 565 -29.37 7.26 2.65
C ARG A 565 -29.32 8.23 1.48
N SER A 566 -28.97 9.49 1.75
CA SER A 566 -29.09 10.56 0.75
C SER A 566 -27.99 10.51 -0.31
N ASN A 567 -26.79 10.01 0.04
CA ASN A 567 -25.62 10.09 -0.84
C ASN A 567 -25.13 8.74 -1.37
N TRP A 568 -25.41 7.63 -0.67
CA TRP A 568 -24.73 6.35 -0.92
C TRP A 568 -25.68 5.17 -1.08
N GLN A 569 -26.87 5.20 -0.51
CA GLN A 569 -27.82 4.09 -0.62
C GLN A 569 -28.24 3.85 -2.07
N GLY A 570 -28.32 2.57 -2.47
CA GLY A 570 -28.66 2.18 -3.84
C GLY A 570 -27.51 2.27 -4.86
N THR A 571 -26.39 2.91 -4.52
CA THR A 571 -25.19 2.97 -5.40
C THR A 571 -24.39 1.66 -5.42
N GLY A 572 -24.60 0.81 -4.42
CA GLY A 572 -23.77 -0.37 -4.17
C GLY A 572 -22.51 -0.08 -3.35
N PHE A 573 -22.20 1.17 -3.02
CA PHE A 573 -21.14 1.52 -2.08
C PHE A 573 -21.54 1.21 -0.63
N LYS A 574 -20.51 1.04 0.21
CA LYS A 574 -20.62 0.64 1.61
C LYS A 574 -19.89 1.63 2.51
N ALA A 575 -20.21 1.60 3.80
CA ALA A 575 -19.55 2.43 4.78
C ALA A 575 -19.00 1.63 5.97
N GLN A 576 -18.01 2.20 6.64
CA GLN A 576 -17.49 1.72 7.91
C GLN A 576 -17.64 2.80 8.98
N LEU A 577 -18.07 2.43 10.19
CA LEU A 577 -18.17 3.33 11.34
C LEU A 577 -17.15 2.91 12.40
N VAL A 578 -16.27 3.82 12.79
CA VAL A 578 -15.26 3.59 13.83
C VAL A 578 -15.77 4.11 15.16
N ALA A 579 -16.28 3.21 16.00
CA ALA A 579 -16.84 3.52 17.30
C ALA A 579 -15.74 3.71 18.37
N PRO A 580 -15.96 4.56 19.40
CA PRO A 580 -15.00 4.77 20.48
C PRO A 580 -14.60 3.49 21.21
N ASP A 581 -15.60 2.68 21.57
CA ASP A 581 -15.48 1.46 22.37
C ASP A 581 -16.58 0.45 22.02
N LYS A 582 -16.48 -0.76 22.58
CA LYS A 582 -17.41 -1.88 22.29
C LYS A 582 -18.85 -1.55 22.69
N THR A 583 -19.05 -0.86 23.81
CA THR A 583 -20.40 -0.49 24.28
C THR A 583 -21.05 0.51 23.33
N SER A 584 -20.29 1.52 22.91
CA SER A 584 -20.74 2.52 21.93
C SER A 584 -21.03 1.88 20.57
N ALA A 585 -20.22 0.91 20.13
CA ALA A 585 -20.46 0.15 18.90
C ALA A 585 -21.82 -0.57 18.89
N LEU A 586 -22.19 -1.21 20.01
CA LEU A 586 -23.49 -1.84 20.15
C LEU A 586 -24.64 -0.83 20.17
N LYS A 587 -24.45 0.34 20.81
CA LYS A 587 -25.44 1.42 20.79
C LYS A 587 -25.65 1.97 19.38
N TYR A 588 -24.58 2.26 18.63
CA TYR A 588 -24.69 2.67 17.22
C TYR A 588 -25.48 1.64 16.40
N ASN A 589 -25.19 0.35 16.57
CA ASN A 589 -25.92 -0.70 15.85
C ASN A 589 -27.40 -0.74 16.20
N ALA A 590 -27.72 -0.63 17.50
CA ALA A 590 -29.11 -0.59 17.95
C ALA A 590 -29.86 0.61 17.34
N TYR A 591 -29.28 1.81 17.41
CA TYR A 591 -29.93 3.02 16.90
C TYR A 591 -30.02 3.04 15.37
N LEU A 592 -28.97 2.67 14.63
CA LEU A 592 -29.04 2.58 13.17
C LEU A 592 -30.14 1.62 12.71
N ASN A 593 -30.26 0.47 13.38
CA ASN A 593 -31.31 -0.51 13.08
C ASN A 593 -32.71 -0.06 13.55
N GLU A 594 -32.81 0.71 14.63
CA GLU A 594 -34.07 1.32 15.10
C GLU A 594 -34.56 2.41 14.13
N ILE A 595 -33.65 3.27 13.67
CA ILE A 595 -33.93 4.31 12.67
C ILE A 595 -34.34 3.67 11.34
N GLY A 596 -33.74 2.54 10.97
CA GLY A 596 -34.17 1.69 9.86
C GLY A 596 -33.90 2.25 8.47
N MET A 597 -33.06 3.28 8.34
CA MET A 597 -32.69 3.87 7.04
C MET A 597 -31.49 3.19 6.38
N ALA A 598 -30.61 2.57 7.16
CA ALA A 598 -29.45 1.83 6.66
C ALA A 598 -29.21 0.57 7.51
N SER A 599 -28.89 -0.54 6.85
CA SER A 599 -28.55 -1.81 7.51
C SER A 599 -27.17 -1.75 8.16
N SER A 600 -27.04 -2.22 9.41
CA SER A 600 -25.76 -2.23 10.11
C SER A 600 -25.48 -3.52 10.87
N GLU A 601 -24.20 -3.91 10.91
CA GLU A 601 -23.69 -5.02 11.73
C GLU A 601 -22.39 -4.61 12.44
N VAL A 602 -22.09 -5.30 13.54
CA VAL A 602 -20.94 -4.99 14.41
C VAL A 602 -19.88 -6.09 14.27
N VAL A 603 -18.60 -5.70 14.19
CA VAL A 603 -17.45 -6.59 14.31
C VAL A 603 -16.51 -6.08 15.40
N ILE A 604 -16.45 -6.81 16.52
CA ILE A 604 -15.60 -6.50 17.68
C ILE A 604 -14.76 -7.72 18.10
N SER A 605 -13.80 -7.51 18.99
CA SER A 605 -13.01 -8.56 19.65
C SER A 605 -13.73 -9.13 20.89
N PRO A 606 -13.26 -10.27 21.44
CA PRO A 606 -13.85 -10.88 22.62
C PRO A 606 -13.93 -9.90 23.81
N PRO A 607 -14.93 -10.04 24.71
CA PRO A 607 -15.11 -9.23 25.90
C PRO A 607 -13.81 -8.89 26.64
N ASP A 608 -13.04 -9.93 26.98
CA ASP A 608 -11.85 -9.87 27.83
C ASP A 608 -10.58 -9.39 27.10
N MET A 609 -10.66 -9.09 25.79
CA MET A 609 -9.54 -8.64 24.97
C MET A 609 -9.57 -7.11 24.82
N ARG A 610 -8.46 -6.44 25.11
CA ARG A 610 -8.32 -4.98 24.93
C ARG A 610 -8.22 -4.61 23.45
N GLU A 611 -8.87 -3.52 23.05
CA GLU A 611 -8.90 -3.02 21.66
C GLU A 611 -8.10 -1.74 21.48
N GLY A 612 -6.79 -1.78 21.70
CA GLY A 612 -5.91 -0.63 21.49
C GLY A 612 -4.80 -0.55 22.52
N TYR A 613 -3.94 0.46 22.39
CA TYR A 613 -2.77 0.66 23.26
C TYR A 613 -2.97 1.74 24.34
N GLU A 614 -4.00 2.59 24.20
CA GLU A 614 -4.25 3.74 25.08
C GLU A 614 -5.43 3.54 26.08
N GLU A 615 -6.21 2.46 25.96
CA GLU A 615 -7.36 2.23 26.84
C GLU A 615 -6.91 1.73 28.23
N THR A 616 -7.21 2.53 29.26
CA THR A 616 -7.00 2.19 30.68
C THR A 616 -8.32 1.68 31.26
N ASP A 617 -8.32 0.40 31.66
CA ASP A 617 -9.31 -0.29 32.53
C ASP A 617 -10.81 0.04 32.34
N ASP A 618 -11.37 -0.23 31.16
CA ASP A 618 -12.83 -0.45 31.04
C ASP A 618 -13.14 -1.92 31.36
N GLU A 619 -13.84 -2.18 32.48
CA GLU A 619 -14.44 -3.50 32.73
C GLU A 619 -15.46 -3.83 31.62
N THR A 620 -15.51 -5.10 31.20
CA THR A 620 -16.41 -5.49 30.13
C THR A 620 -17.87 -5.39 30.58
N SER A 621 -18.69 -4.65 29.84
CA SER A 621 -20.12 -4.53 30.15
C SER A 621 -20.89 -5.84 29.89
N ASP A 622 -21.90 -6.10 30.72
CA ASP A 622 -22.80 -7.25 30.58
C ASP A 622 -23.45 -7.33 29.18
N GLU A 623 -23.69 -6.19 28.56
CA GLU A 623 -24.25 -6.09 27.21
C GLU A 623 -23.29 -6.64 26.14
N VAL A 624 -22.00 -6.30 26.25
CA VAL A 624 -20.95 -6.81 25.36
C VAL A 624 -20.79 -8.32 25.54
N VAL A 625 -20.84 -8.82 26.78
CA VAL A 625 -20.79 -10.27 27.06
C VAL A 625 -21.99 -10.99 26.44
N LYS A 626 -23.21 -10.47 26.64
CA LYS A 626 -24.44 -11.06 26.08
C LYS A 626 -24.44 -11.05 24.56
N PHE A 627 -24.04 -9.94 23.95
CA PHE A 627 -23.89 -9.84 22.49
C PHE A 627 -22.88 -10.88 21.97
N TRP A 628 -21.71 -10.96 22.61
CA TRP A 628 -20.68 -11.91 22.22
C TRP A 628 -21.16 -13.36 22.30
N GLN A 629 -21.80 -13.75 23.41
CA GLN A 629 -22.37 -15.09 23.56
C GLN A 629 -23.44 -15.39 22.50
N LYS A 630 -24.27 -14.40 22.15
CA LYS A 630 -25.25 -14.52 21.06
C LYS A 630 -24.57 -14.77 19.72
N MET A 631 -23.49 -14.04 19.40
CA MET A 631 -22.72 -14.24 18.17
C MET A 631 -22.04 -15.61 18.13
N MET A 632 -21.39 -16.03 19.22
CA MET A 632 -20.77 -17.36 19.29
C MET A 632 -21.80 -18.48 19.17
N LYS A 633 -23.00 -18.31 19.72
CA LYS A 633 -24.10 -19.28 19.54
C LYS A 633 -24.62 -19.32 18.10
N ARG A 634 -24.66 -18.18 17.41
CA ARG A 634 -25.14 -18.07 16.01
C ARG A 634 -24.15 -18.64 15.01
N TYR A 635 -22.86 -18.33 15.17
CA TYR A 635 -21.81 -18.64 14.19
C TYR A 635 -20.88 -19.78 14.61
N GLY A 636 -20.94 -20.22 15.88
CA GLY A 636 -20.13 -21.31 16.43
C GLY A 636 -18.73 -20.89 16.91
N SER A 637 -18.10 -19.92 16.26
CA SER A 637 -16.78 -19.41 16.64
C SER A 637 -16.59 -17.94 16.24
N GLU A 638 -15.57 -17.28 16.83
CA GLU A 638 -15.17 -15.93 16.45
C GLU A 638 -14.71 -15.84 15.00
N GLU A 639 -13.97 -16.84 14.54
CA GLU A 639 -13.45 -16.91 13.18
C GLU A 639 -14.60 -16.94 12.18
N GLU A 640 -15.60 -17.79 12.41
CA GLU A 640 -16.73 -17.92 11.50
C GLU A 640 -17.66 -16.71 11.57
N TYR A 641 -17.89 -16.15 12.76
CA TYR A 641 -18.61 -14.89 12.95
C TYR A 641 -17.97 -13.75 12.12
N THR A 642 -16.67 -13.53 12.29
CA THR A 642 -15.96 -12.46 11.60
C THR A 642 -15.93 -12.70 10.09
N LYS A 643 -15.67 -13.95 9.67
CA LYS A 643 -15.58 -14.33 8.26
C LYS A 643 -16.91 -14.16 7.53
N GLN A 644 -18.03 -14.61 8.11
CA GLN A 644 -19.33 -14.49 7.46
C GLN A 644 -19.76 -13.04 7.29
N LEU A 645 -19.61 -12.20 8.32
CA LEU A 645 -19.94 -10.77 8.24
C LEU A 645 -19.06 -10.04 7.21
N ILE A 646 -17.76 -10.31 7.20
CA ILE A 646 -16.84 -9.75 6.19
C ILE A 646 -17.26 -10.16 4.78
N ASN A 647 -17.58 -11.44 4.57
CA ASN A 647 -17.98 -11.95 3.27
C ASN A 647 -19.30 -11.30 2.79
N GLN A 648 -20.28 -11.17 3.71
CA GLN A 648 -21.54 -10.47 3.46
C GLN A 648 -21.31 -9.00 3.10
N PHE A 649 -20.49 -8.28 3.85
CA PHE A 649 -20.19 -6.87 3.54
C PHE A 649 -19.49 -6.70 2.19
N LYS A 650 -18.54 -7.58 1.85
CA LYS A 650 -17.78 -7.50 0.59
C LYS A 650 -18.63 -7.84 -0.64
N HIS A 651 -19.44 -8.89 -0.54
CA HIS A 651 -20.07 -9.51 -1.71
C HIS A 651 -21.60 -9.42 -1.72
N GLY A 652 -22.23 -9.07 -0.61
CA GLY A 652 -23.68 -8.93 -0.47
C GLY A 652 -24.17 -7.49 -0.45
N ASP A 653 -25.49 -7.35 -0.39
CA ASP A 653 -26.19 -6.06 -0.32
C ASP A 653 -26.32 -5.54 1.11
N GLU A 654 -26.27 -6.42 2.10
CA GLU A 654 -26.26 -6.11 3.53
C GLU A 654 -25.07 -6.77 4.23
N PRO A 655 -24.53 -6.17 5.31
CA PRO A 655 -24.87 -4.83 5.81
C PRO A 655 -24.34 -3.72 4.89
N GLU A 656 -24.98 -2.56 4.91
CA GLU A 656 -24.53 -1.33 4.25
C GLU A 656 -23.43 -0.63 5.07
N ILE A 657 -23.57 -0.64 6.40
CA ILE A 657 -22.63 -0.04 7.36
C ILE A 657 -22.02 -1.11 8.26
N LEU A 658 -20.70 -1.22 8.25
CA LEU A 658 -19.97 -2.09 9.18
C LEU A 658 -19.39 -1.30 10.35
N ILE A 659 -19.84 -1.59 11.57
CA ILE A 659 -19.37 -0.92 12.78
C ILE A 659 -18.20 -1.69 13.37
N VAL A 660 -17.10 -0.98 13.63
CA VAL A 660 -15.86 -1.54 14.19
C VAL A 660 -15.32 -0.63 15.30
N VAL A 661 -14.44 -1.18 16.14
CA VAL A 661 -13.69 -0.39 17.13
C VAL A 661 -12.22 -0.33 16.73
N SER A 662 -11.48 -1.43 16.84
CA SER A 662 -10.07 -1.52 16.39
C SER A 662 -9.82 -2.63 15.36
N LYS A 663 -10.77 -3.58 15.21
CA LYS A 663 -10.75 -4.57 14.13
C LYS A 663 -10.99 -3.93 12.77
N LEU A 664 -10.46 -4.55 11.72
CA LEU A 664 -10.63 -4.15 10.31
C LEU A 664 -10.14 -2.74 9.92
N LEU A 665 -9.57 -1.99 10.86
CA LEU A 665 -8.81 -0.76 10.53
C LEU A 665 -7.48 -1.06 9.83
N THR A 666 -7.03 -2.32 9.87
CA THR A 666 -5.81 -2.83 9.25
C THR A 666 -6.10 -4.15 8.56
N GLY A 667 -5.39 -4.47 7.47
CA GLY A 667 -5.54 -5.73 6.73
C GLY A 667 -6.83 -5.90 5.91
N PHE A 668 -7.91 -5.19 6.26
CA PHE A 668 -9.22 -5.36 5.64
C PHE A 668 -9.35 -4.68 4.27
N ASP A 669 -9.35 -5.45 3.18
CA ASP A 669 -9.50 -4.91 1.82
C ASP A 669 -10.93 -5.09 1.27
N ALA A 670 -11.67 -3.98 1.12
CA ALA A 670 -13.03 -3.96 0.59
C ALA A 670 -13.21 -2.78 -0.38
N PRO A 671 -13.03 -2.99 -1.71
CA PRO A 671 -13.09 -1.91 -2.71
C PRO A 671 -14.38 -1.07 -2.69
N ARG A 672 -15.53 -1.70 -2.41
CA ARG A 672 -16.86 -1.05 -2.28
C ARG A 672 -16.99 -0.15 -1.05
N ASN A 673 -16.10 -0.25 -0.07
CA ASN A 673 -16.10 0.62 1.10
C ASN A 673 -15.68 2.03 0.67
N ALA A 674 -16.63 2.95 0.61
CA ALA A 674 -16.43 4.31 0.10
C ALA A 674 -16.44 5.37 1.21
N VAL A 675 -17.07 5.09 2.36
CA VAL A 675 -17.27 6.09 3.42
C VAL A 675 -16.75 5.59 4.77
N LEU A 676 -16.02 6.44 5.48
CA LEU A 676 -15.53 6.19 6.83
C LEU A 676 -16.12 7.23 7.79
N TYR A 677 -16.99 6.78 8.69
CA TYR A 677 -17.51 7.61 9.78
C TYR A 677 -16.59 7.47 11.00
N LEU A 678 -15.92 8.56 11.38
CA LEU A 678 -14.99 8.61 12.51
C LEU A 678 -15.71 9.14 13.75
N CYS A 679 -15.98 8.24 14.69
CA CYS A 679 -16.49 8.59 16.02
C CYS A 679 -15.45 8.34 17.12
N LYS A 680 -14.23 7.90 16.77
CA LYS A 680 -13.10 7.64 17.66
C LYS A 680 -11.94 8.56 17.30
N ASN A 681 -11.31 9.16 18.31
CA ASN A 681 -10.12 9.99 18.11
C ASN A 681 -8.92 9.09 17.79
N LEU A 682 -8.63 8.90 16.51
CA LEU A 682 -7.47 8.14 16.02
C LEU A 682 -6.27 9.05 15.82
N LYS A 683 -5.07 8.53 16.10
CA LYS A 683 -3.82 9.28 16.01
C LYS A 683 -2.77 8.52 15.19
N GLU A 684 -1.82 9.27 14.65
CA GLU A 684 -0.61 8.73 14.02
C GLU A 684 -0.90 7.61 12.99
N HIS A 685 -0.18 6.48 13.05
CA HIS A 685 -0.29 5.37 12.10
C HIS A 685 -1.69 4.73 12.08
N THR A 686 -2.43 4.73 13.20
CA THR A 686 -3.77 4.13 13.27
C THR A 686 -4.79 4.92 12.44
N LEU A 687 -4.65 6.26 12.41
CA LEU A 687 -5.48 7.12 11.58
C LEU A 687 -5.21 6.85 10.09
N LEU A 688 -3.94 6.83 9.69
CA LEU A 688 -3.53 6.57 8.29
C LEU A 688 -4.00 5.21 7.79
N GLN A 689 -3.91 4.18 8.63
CA GLN A 689 -4.39 2.84 8.28
C GLN A 689 -5.92 2.81 8.10
N ALA A 690 -6.66 3.52 8.94
CA ALA A 690 -8.12 3.59 8.90
C ALA A 690 -8.63 4.34 7.65
N ILE A 691 -8.10 5.54 7.35
CA ILE A 691 -8.54 6.32 6.18
C ILE A 691 -8.20 5.61 4.86
N ALA A 692 -7.11 4.84 4.82
CA ALA A 692 -6.73 4.02 3.67
C ALA A 692 -7.62 2.76 3.48
N ARG A 693 -8.75 2.64 4.20
CA ARG A 693 -9.80 1.63 3.94
C ARG A 693 -10.80 2.10 2.89
N VAL A 694 -10.91 3.40 2.64
CA VAL A 694 -11.89 3.97 1.71
C VAL A 694 -11.29 4.50 0.41
N ASN A 695 -9.97 4.49 0.25
CA ASN A 695 -9.29 4.96 -0.97
C ASN A 695 -9.01 3.86 -2.02
N ARG A 696 -9.63 2.69 -1.92
CA ARG A 696 -9.43 1.60 -2.89
C ARG A 696 -10.19 1.86 -4.19
N LEU A 697 -9.55 1.55 -5.33
CA LEU A 697 -10.14 1.63 -6.67
C LEU A 697 -11.34 0.71 -6.79
N TYR A 698 -12.45 1.25 -7.28
CA TYR A 698 -13.64 0.49 -7.66
C TYR A 698 -14.32 1.18 -8.86
N GLU A 699 -15.16 0.46 -9.58
CA GLU A 699 -15.88 1.05 -10.72
C GLU A 699 -16.83 2.16 -10.24
N ASN A 700 -16.87 3.28 -10.95
CA ASN A 700 -17.66 4.48 -10.62
C ASN A 700 -17.34 5.10 -9.25
N LYS A 701 -16.15 4.83 -8.70
CA LYS A 701 -15.68 5.41 -7.44
C LYS A 701 -14.55 6.39 -7.73
N GLU A 702 -14.82 7.67 -7.51
CA GLU A 702 -13.87 8.75 -7.80
C GLU A 702 -13.04 9.17 -6.57
N PHE A 703 -13.56 8.95 -5.37
CA PHE A 703 -12.93 9.31 -4.10
C PHE A 703 -13.37 8.36 -2.97
N GLY A 704 -12.61 8.37 -1.87
CA GLY A 704 -13.06 7.90 -0.57
C GLY A 704 -13.53 9.09 0.28
N PHE A 705 -14.54 8.88 1.13
CA PHE A 705 -15.15 9.95 1.90
C PHE A 705 -14.95 9.72 3.40
N ILE A 706 -14.50 10.74 4.13
CA ILE A 706 -14.25 10.71 5.57
C ILE A 706 -15.17 11.72 6.23
N VAL A 707 -16.02 11.24 7.12
CA VAL A 707 -16.89 12.09 7.94
C VAL A 707 -16.42 12.02 9.38
N ASP A 708 -15.95 13.13 9.92
CA ASP A 708 -15.34 13.20 11.24
C ASP A 708 -16.22 13.91 12.26
N TYR A 709 -16.63 13.18 13.30
CA TYR A 709 -17.45 13.72 14.40
C TYR A 709 -16.65 14.13 15.64
N VAL A 710 -15.32 13.94 15.63
CA VAL A 710 -14.44 14.09 16.81
C VAL A 710 -13.25 15.02 16.60
N SER A 711 -13.17 15.67 15.43
CA SER A 711 -12.16 16.69 15.09
C SER A 711 -10.72 16.15 15.06
N VAL A 712 -10.51 15.05 14.35
CA VAL A 712 -9.18 14.49 14.01
C VAL A 712 -8.42 15.32 12.98
N LEU A 713 -8.97 16.40 12.43
CA LEU A 713 -8.29 17.23 11.41
C LEU A 713 -6.85 17.61 11.80
N GLY A 714 -6.62 18.03 13.05
CA GLY A 714 -5.27 18.37 13.52
C GLY A 714 -4.33 17.17 13.66
N GLU A 715 -4.85 15.96 13.84
CA GLU A 715 -4.07 14.72 13.81
C GLU A 715 -3.83 14.24 12.38
N LEU A 716 -4.78 14.49 11.47
CA LEU A 716 -4.66 14.22 10.05
C LEU A 716 -3.58 15.09 9.41
N ASP A 717 -3.59 16.40 9.69
CA ASP A 717 -2.58 17.35 9.22
C ASP A 717 -1.16 16.96 9.67
N LYS A 718 -1.00 16.60 10.96
CA LYS A 718 0.28 16.05 11.46
C LYS A 718 0.67 14.77 10.74
N ALA A 719 -0.29 13.89 10.48
CA ALA A 719 -0.05 12.63 9.82
C ALA A 719 0.37 12.81 8.36
N LEU A 720 -0.22 13.76 7.64
CA LEU A 720 0.09 14.12 6.25
C LEU A 720 1.42 14.88 6.14
N THR A 721 1.68 15.86 7.02
CA THR A 721 2.96 16.57 7.10
C THR A 721 4.14 15.60 7.27
N MET A 722 3.94 14.51 8.02
CA MET A 722 4.95 13.45 8.14
C MET A 722 5.29 12.76 6.82
N TYR A 723 4.37 12.69 5.85
CA TYR A 723 4.69 12.19 4.50
C TYR A 723 5.60 13.17 3.78
N SER A 724 5.23 14.45 3.74
CA SER A 724 5.97 15.50 3.00
C SER A 724 7.40 15.68 3.51
N VAL A 725 7.61 15.66 4.83
CA VAL A 725 8.95 15.74 5.43
C VAL A 725 9.79 14.51 5.10
N PHE A 726 9.17 13.33 4.94
CA PHE A 726 9.88 12.11 4.58
C PHE A 726 10.25 12.06 3.10
N GLU A 727 9.46 12.72 2.26
CA GLU A 727 9.69 12.90 0.83
C GLU A 727 10.77 13.96 0.51
N GLY A 728 11.24 14.70 1.52
CA GLY A 728 12.28 15.72 1.34
C GLY A 728 11.78 17.06 0.78
N PHE A 729 10.47 17.31 0.80
CA PHE A 729 9.89 18.62 0.46
C PHE A 729 10.11 19.63 1.59
N ASP A 730 10.36 20.89 1.24
CA ASP A 730 10.44 22.02 2.19
C ASP A 730 9.04 22.33 2.75
N GLU A 731 8.93 22.63 4.05
CA GLU A 731 7.69 23.06 4.71
C GLU A 731 7.05 24.30 4.04
N SER A 732 7.78 25.01 3.17
CA SER A 732 7.32 26.18 2.43
C SER A 732 6.35 25.88 1.28
N ASP A 733 6.18 24.63 0.86
CA ASP A 733 5.30 24.28 -0.26
C ASP A 733 3.83 24.03 0.17
N LEU A 734 3.54 24.03 1.48
CA LEU A 734 2.22 23.82 2.08
C LEU A 734 1.62 25.12 2.67
N VAL A 735 1.68 26.22 1.91
CA VAL A 735 1.35 27.58 2.39
C VAL A 735 -0.13 27.79 2.77
N GLY A 736 -1.03 26.81 2.59
CA GLY A 736 -2.44 26.93 2.99
C GLY A 736 -2.69 27.01 4.50
N THR A 737 -1.87 26.34 5.32
CA THR A 737 -2.19 26.09 6.75
C THR A 737 -1.41 26.99 7.73
N LEU A 738 -0.46 27.78 7.22
CA LEU A 738 0.56 28.50 8.02
C LEU A 738 0.10 29.76 8.77
N MET A 739 -1.16 30.20 8.64
CA MET A 739 -1.58 31.49 9.21
C MET A 739 -2.01 31.45 10.69
N SER A 740 -2.19 30.27 11.32
CA SER A 740 -2.70 30.16 12.71
C SER A 740 -1.63 29.90 13.78
N ILE A 741 -0.54 29.21 13.42
CA ILE A 741 0.48 28.74 14.38
C ILE A 741 1.37 29.89 14.91
N ASN A 742 1.82 30.79 14.03
CA ASN A 742 2.71 31.90 14.42
C ASN A 742 2.06 32.88 15.41
N GLY A 743 0.74 33.10 15.30
CA GLY A 743 -0.02 33.93 16.22
C GLY A 743 -0.12 33.34 17.63
N GLU A 744 -0.14 32.02 17.76
CA GLU A 744 -0.19 31.34 19.06
C GLU A 744 1.19 31.25 19.72
N ILE A 745 2.26 31.06 18.93
CA ILE A 745 3.66 31.06 19.43
C ILE A 745 4.04 32.42 20.03
N ALA A 746 3.59 33.52 19.41
CA ALA A 746 3.85 34.87 19.90
C ALA A 746 3.33 35.12 21.34
N LYS A 747 2.36 34.32 21.82
CA LYS A 747 1.79 34.42 23.17
C LYS A 747 2.64 33.72 24.25
N LEU A 748 3.66 32.94 23.86
CA LEU A 748 4.42 32.08 24.79
C LEU A 748 5.13 32.87 25.90
N SER A 749 5.78 33.98 25.54
CA SER A 749 6.50 34.83 26.50
C SER A 749 5.54 35.46 27.52
N GLY A 750 4.35 35.87 27.06
CA GLY A 750 3.26 36.35 27.92
C GLY A 750 2.81 35.26 28.90
N ARG A 751 2.39 34.09 28.39
CA ARG A 751 1.94 32.96 29.23
C ARG A 751 2.98 32.48 30.24
N TYR A 752 4.26 32.54 29.86
CA TYR A 752 5.36 32.23 30.77
C TYR A 752 5.51 33.27 31.89
N SER A 753 5.35 34.56 31.56
CA SER A 753 5.35 35.64 32.55
C SER A 753 4.16 35.53 33.49
N ASP A 754 2.97 35.29 32.95
CA ASP A 754 1.74 35.16 33.73
C ASP A 754 1.84 34.02 34.76
N LEU A 755 2.44 32.89 34.37
CA LEU A 755 2.68 31.76 35.27
C LEU A 755 3.64 32.12 36.42
N TRP A 756 4.69 32.89 36.15
CA TRP A 756 5.65 33.32 37.17
C TRP A 756 5.11 34.42 38.06
N ASP A 757 4.19 35.25 37.55
CA ASP A 757 3.60 36.37 38.27
C ASP A 757 2.81 35.93 39.51
N ILE A 758 2.19 34.74 39.45
CA ILE A 758 1.49 34.09 40.58
C ILE A 758 2.43 33.94 41.79
N PHE A 759 3.71 33.65 41.54
CA PHE A 759 4.70 33.37 42.58
C PHE A 759 5.56 34.57 42.98
N LYS A 760 5.22 35.80 42.56
CA LYS A 760 5.95 37.04 42.93
C LYS A 760 6.11 37.25 44.44
N ALA A 761 5.18 36.75 45.25
CA ALA A 761 5.23 36.85 46.70
C ALA A 761 6.23 35.89 47.36
N VAL A 762 6.72 34.87 46.63
CA VAL A 762 7.67 33.89 47.13
C VAL A 762 9.09 34.47 47.12
N LYS A 763 9.61 34.80 48.31
CA LYS A 763 10.91 35.48 48.47
C LYS A 763 12.13 34.63 48.10
N HIS A 764 12.02 33.30 48.18
CA HIS A 764 13.13 32.38 47.96
C HIS A 764 12.76 31.31 46.93
N SER A 765 13.40 31.32 45.77
CA SER A 765 13.03 30.47 44.62
C SER A 765 13.29 28.97 44.78
N TYR A 766 14.00 28.60 45.84
CA TYR A 766 14.33 27.22 46.24
C TYR A 766 13.45 26.70 47.39
N ASP A 767 12.60 27.54 47.96
CA ASP A 767 11.72 27.18 49.08
C ASP A 767 10.41 26.61 48.56
N GLU A 768 10.42 25.33 48.17
CA GLU A 768 9.26 24.62 47.62
C GLU A 768 8.04 24.68 48.55
N GLU A 769 8.24 24.66 49.87
CA GLU A 769 7.19 24.80 50.87
C GLU A 769 6.46 26.14 50.75
N ALA A 770 7.18 27.24 50.49
CA ALA A 770 6.56 28.54 50.27
C ALA A 770 5.70 28.61 48.99
N TYR A 771 6.06 27.85 47.94
CA TYR A 771 5.22 27.71 46.74
C TYR A 771 3.95 26.91 47.07
N GLU A 772 4.07 25.82 47.81
CA GLU A 772 2.93 24.98 48.19
C GLU A 772 1.96 25.68 49.15
N VAL A 773 2.47 26.46 50.12
CA VAL A 773 1.67 27.22 51.08
C VAL A 773 0.95 28.40 50.40
N LEU A 774 1.57 29.05 49.42
CA LEU A 774 0.89 30.09 48.63
C LEU A 774 -0.30 29.50 47.85
N LEU A 775 -0.15 28.27 47.36
CA LEU A 775 -1.20 27.50 46.68
C LEU A 775 -2.18 26.82 47.65
N ALA A 776 -2.17 27.17 48.94
CA ALA A 776 -3.22 26.76 49.87
C ALA A 776 -4.54 27.50 49.62
N ASP A 777 -4.47 28.67 48.98
CA ASP A 777 -5.65 29.44 48.57
C ASP A 777 -6.24 28.87 47.27
N ASP A 778 -7.56 28.59 47.30
CA ASP A 778 -8.28 27.97 46.19
C ASP A 778 -8.22 28.80 44.90
N GLU A 779 -8.37 30.12 44.98
CA GLU A 779 -8.41 31.01 43.81
C GLU A 779 -7.04 31.11 43.14
N ILE A 780 -5.99 31.31 43.94
CA ILE A 780 -4.59 31.39 43.46
C ILE A 780 -4.15 30.06 42.83
N ARG A 781 -4.63 28.95 43.37
CA ARG A 781 -4.32 27.60 42.88
C ARG A 781 -5.04 27.25 41.58
N GLU A 782 -6.30 27.65 41.42
CA GLU A 782 -7.02 27.51 40.14
C GLU A 782 -6.38 28.36 39.04
N GLU A 783 -5.99 29.60 39.37
CA GLU A 783 -5.23 30.48 38.47
C GLU A 783 -3.90 29.83 38.05
N PHE A 784 -3.15 29.26 39.00
CA PHE A 784 -1.93 28.50 38.72
C PHE A 784 -2.16 27.33 37.75
N TYR A 785 -3.24 26.55 37.95
CA TYR A 785 -3.54 25.43 37.07
C TYR A 785 -3.91 25.87 35.65
N SER A 786 -4.64 26.97 35.52
CA SER A 786 -5.00 27.55 34.23
C SER A 786 -3.76 28.06 33.49
N CYS A 787 -2.98 28.95 34.14
CA CYS A 787 -1.76 29.51 33.57
C CYS A 787 -0.72 28.43 33.20
N LEU A 788 -0.57 27.39 34.04
CA LEU A 788 0.33 26.27 33.74
C LEU A 788 -0.15 25.45 32.53
N SER A 789 -1.47 25.26 32.38
CA SER A 789 -2.06 24.54 31.24
C SER A 789 -1.89 25.31 29.94
N GLU A 790 -2.16 26.61 29.97
CA GLU A 790 -1.97 27.49 28.81
C GLU A 790 -0.50 27.60 28.41
N TYR A 791 0.40 27.75 29.38
CA TYR A 791 1.84 27.75 29.17
C TYR A 791 2.33 26.42 28.58
N ALA A 792 1.89 25.28 29.13
CA ALA A 792 2.26 23.95 28.61
C ALA A 792 1.76 23.73 27.18
N LYS A 793 0.54 24.18 26.87
CA LYS A 793 -0.05 24.11 25.53
C LYS A 793 0.74 24.96 24.54
N THR A 794 1.01 26.22 24.85
CA THR A 794 1.78 27.11 23.93
C THR A 794 3.21 26.66 23.80
N LEU A 795 3.86 26.23 24.88
CA LEU A 795 5.21 25.71 24.80
C LEU A 795 5.25 24.44 23.96
N GLY A 796 4.23 23.57 24.05
CA GLY A 796 4.08 22.42 23.17
C GLY A 796 3.99 22.81 21.69
N ILE A 797 3.17 23.81 21.37
CA ILE A 797 3.00 24.37 20.00
C ILE A 797 4.29 25.03 19.50
N ALA A 798 4.98 25.79 20.36
CA ALA A 798 6.23 26.46 20.03
C ALA A 798 7.38 25.46 19.85
N LEU A 799 7.45 24.41 20.68
CA LEU A 799 8.43 23.34 20.55
C LEU A 799 8.17 22.41 19.35
N SER A 800 6.99 22.49 18.72
CA SER A 800 6.69 21.85 17.44
C SER A 800 6.98 22.73 16.22
N SER A 801 7.38 23.99 16.41
CA SER A 801 7.75 24.90 15.31
C SER A 801 9.26 24.95 15.11
N GLU A 802 9.74 24.56 13.93
CA GLU A 802 11.18 24.62 13.61
C GLU A 802 11.73 26.05 13.68
N LYS A 803 10.95 27.05 13.23
CA LYS A 803 11.31 28.47 13.32
C LYS A 803 11.57 28.91 14.77
N PHE A 804 10.68 28.55 15.70
CA PHE A 804 10.86 28.89 17.12
C PHE A 804 12.10 28.22 17.73
N LEU A 805 12.37 26.95 17.35
CA LEU A 805 13.55 26.22 17.82
C LEU A 805 14.87 26.79 17.26
N ALA A 806 14.86 27.33 16.04
CA ALA A 806 16.03 27.94 15.42
C ALA A 806 16.31 29.36 15.94
N GLU A 807 15.26 30.14 16.21
CA GLU A 807 15.37 31.55 16.64
C GLU A 807 15.52 31.72 18.17
N THR A 808 15.15 30.70 18.96
CA THR A 808 15.25 30.75 20.44
C THR A 808 16.55 30.12 20.92
N ASP A 809 17.29 30.84 21.76
CA ASP A 809 18.55 30.33 22.30
C ASP A 809 18.37 29.11 23.22
N GLU A 810 19.37 28.23 23.22
CA GLU A 810 19.33 26.95 23.92
C GLU A 810 19.17 27.10 25.46
N LYS A 811 19.61 28.22 26.04
CA LYS A 811 19.43 28.50 27.48
C LYS A 811 17.98 28.86 27.78
N THR A 812 17.35 29.69 26.97
CA THR A 812 15.93 30.04 27.10
C THR A 812 15.04 28.81 26.90
N LEU A 813 15.34 27.99 25.90
CA LEU A 813 14.62 26.76 25.62
C LEU A 813 14.74 25.75 26.77
N SER A 814 15.95 25.59 27.31
CA SER A 814 16.21 24.72 28.46
C SER A 814 15.51 25.22 29.71
N ARG A 815 15.48 26.54 29.94
CA ARG A 815 14.76 27.17 31.05
C ARG A 815 13.27 26.89 30.97
N TYR A 816 12.63 27.12 29.81
CA TYR A 816 11.21 26.84 29.63
C TYR A 816 10.86 25.36 29.90
N LYS A 817 11.67 24.43 29.38
CA LYS A 817 11.46 23.00 29.63
C LYS A 817 11.69 22.61 31.09
N ALA A 818 12.70 23.18 31.74
CA ALA A 818 13.01 22.92 33.15
C ALA A 818 11.92 23.45 34.07
N ASP A 819 11.44 24.67 33.84
CA ASP A 819 10.40 25.31 34.63
C ASP A 819 9.04 24.63 34.43
N LEU A 820 8.71 24.22 33.20
CA LEU A 820 7.50 23.40 32.97
C LEU A 820 7.52 22.12 33.81
N ARG A 821 8.65 21.40 33.84
CA ARG A 821 8.79 20.19 34.67
C ARG A 821 8.69 20.51 36.16
N LYS A 822 9.32 21.60 36.61
CA LYS A 822 9.28 22.06 38.00
C LYS A 822 7.85 22.38 38.43
N PHE A 823 7.10 23.14 37.64
CA PHE A 823 5.71 23.49 37.94
C PHE A 823 4.74 22.30 37.81
N GLN A 824 5.00 21.34 36.91
CA GLN A 824 4.25 20.08 36.86
C GLN A 824 4.49 19.22 38.10
N SER A 825 5.72 19.18 38.61
CA SER A 825 6.06 18.50 39.87
C SER A 825 5.40 19.19 41.07
N LEU A 826 5.46 20.53 41.13
CA LEU A 826 4.77 21.33 42.15
C LEU A 826 3.25 21.07 42.11
N LYS A 827 2.65 21.05 40.91
CA LYS A 827 1.24 20.68 40.75
C LYS A 827 0.96 19.29 41.30
N ALA A 828 1.76 18.28 40.97
CA ALA A 828 1.59 16.92 41.49
C ALA A 828 1.73 16.85 43.03
N SER A 829 2.69 17.57 43.60
CA SER A 829 2.89 17.66 45.05
C SER A 829 1.70 18.34 45.76
N VAL A 830 1.26 19.49 45.26
CA VAL A 830 0.06 20.22 45.74
C VAL A 830 -1.18 19.33 45.65
N LYS A 831 -1.37 18.58 44.54
CA LYS A 831 -2.48 17.63 44.39
C LYS A 831 -2.48 16.53 45.45
N LEU A 832 -1.31 16.03 45.84
CA LEU A 832 -1.16 15.01 46.89
C LEU A 832 -1.38 15.61 48.28
N ARG A 833 -0.78 16.77 48.55
CA ARG A 833 -0.80 17.47 49.85
C ARG A 833 -2.21 17.87 50.28
N TYR A 834 -3.01 18.35 49.34
CA TYR A 834 -4.38 18.76 49.62
C TYR A 834 -5.44 17.67 49.30
N ALA A 835 -4.97 16.45 49.02
CA ALA A 835 -5.74 15.21 48.88
C ALA A 835 -6.72 15.15 47.68
N GLU A 836 -6.25 15.53 46.48
CA GLU A 836 -7.01 15.50 45.22
C GLU A 836 -7.22 14.10 44.58
N ALA A 837 -6.52 13.04 45.01
CA ALA A 837 -6.62 11.73 44.36
C ALA A 837 -7.60 10.77 45.07
N ILE A 838 -8.68 10.40 44.39
CA ILE A 838 -9.64 9.35 44.82
C ILE A 838 -9.63 8.19 43.84
N ASP A 839 -9.98 7.01 44.33
CA ASP A 839 -10.43 5.89 43.51
C ASP A 839 -11.84 6.16 42.92
N TYR A 840 -11.90 6.48 41.63
CA TYR A 840 -13.08 7.02 40.96
C TYR A 840 -14.11 5.99 40.48
N ARG A 841 -13.84 4.70 40.68
CA ARG A 841 -14.62 3.58 40.13
C ARG A 841 -16.08 3.57 40.61
N ASP A 842 -16.35 4.05 41.82
CA ASP A 842 -17.71 4.05 42.41
C ASP A 842 -18.63 5.19 41.90
N TYR A 843 -18.06 6.20 41.23
CA TYR A 843 -18.79 7.40 40.79
C TYR A 843 -19.13 7.40 39.30
N GLU A 844 -18.46 6.56 38.50
CA GLU A 844 -18.61 6.53 37.04
C GLU A 844 -20.02 6.22 36.53
N PRO A 845 -20.73 5.18 37.04
CA PRO A 845 -22.09 4.89 36.57
C PRO A 845 -23.08 6.01 36.88
N LYS A 846 -22.88 6.70 38.01
CA LYS A 846 -23.75 7.80 38.46
C LYS A 846 -23.55 9.05 37.60
N ILE A 847 -22.30 9.37 37.27
CA ILE A 847 -21.99 10.54 36.45
C ILE A 847 -22.36 10.28 34.99
N LYS A 848 -22.16 9.07 34.46
CA LYS A 848 -22.65 8.71 33.12
C LYS A 848 -24.16 8.93 32.99
N LYS A 849 -24.94 8.41 33.94
CA LYS A 849 -26.40 8.63 33.99
C LYS A 849 -26.78 10.11 34.09
N LEU A 850 -26.01 10.90 34.84
CA LEU A 850 -26.21 12.34 34.97
C LEU A 850 -26.00 13.05 33.63
N LEU A 851 -24.91 12.74 32.92
CA LEU A 851 -24.62 13.27 31.59
C LEU A 851 -25.72 12.89 30.59
N ASP A 852 -26.16 11.63 30.59
CA ASP A 852 -27.24 11.14 29.71
C ASP A 852 -28.59 11.84 29.99
N THR A 853 -28.83 12.27 31.23
CA THR A 853 -30.11 12.91 31.64
C THR A 853 -30.13 14.42 31.37
N HIS A 854 -28.98 15.09 31.43
CA HIS A 854 -28.91 16.56 31.45
C HIS A 854 -28.13 17.20 30.30
N ILE A 855 -27.55 16.39 29.40
CA ILE A 855 -27.06 16.84 28.10
C ILE A 855 -28.18 16.66 27.09
N GLN A 856 -28.53 17.73 26.38
CA GLN A 856 -29.39 17.69 25.20
C GLN A 856 -28.52 17.82 23.95
N ALA A 857 -28.64 16.87 23.02
CA ALA A 857 -28.06 16.99 21.69
C ALA A 857 -29.13 17.53 20.73
N ASN A 858 -28.86 18.67 20.07
CA ASN A 858 -29.86 19.37 19.27
C ASN A 858 -29.77 19.02 17.78
N GLU A 859 -28.68 19.43 17.14
CA GLU A 859 -28.48 19.38 15.70
C GLU A 859 -27.01 19.02 15.39
N VAL A 860 -26.77 18.44 14.21
CA VAL A 860 -25.42 18.20 13.69
C VAL A 860 -25.10 19.27 12.65
N TYR A 861 -24.02 20.02 12.88
CA TYR A 861 -23.51 21.01 11.95
C TYR A 861 -22.37 20.46 11.11
N GLN A 862 -22.46 20.67 9.79
CA GLN A 862 -21.31 20.54 8.90
C GLN A 862 -20.38 21.74 9.12
N LEU A 863 -19.11 21.45 9.40
CA LEU A 863 -18.09 22.47 9.72
C LEU A 863 -17.41 23.05 8.47
N ASN A 864 -17.30 22.23 7.42
CA ASN A 864 -16.65 22.58 6.15
C ASN A 864 -17.32 21.82 5.00
N GLU A 865 -17.23 22.38 3.79
CA GLU A 865 -17.52 21.61 2.56
C GLU A 865 -16.50 20.47 2.41
N PRO A 866 -16.85 19.36 1.73
CA PRO A 866 -15.91 18.26 1.53
C PRO A 866 -14.67 18.72 0.76
N GLU A 867 -13.51 18.60 1.40
CA GLU A 867 -12.21 19.04 0.85
C GLU A 867 -11.30 17.84 0.59
N ASN A 868 -10.57 17.87 -0.53
CA ASN A 868 -9.56 16.86 -0.82
C ASN A 868 -8.36 17.06 0.10
N ILE A 869 -7.98 16.02 0.85
CA ILE A 869 -6.92 16.13 1.86
C ILE A 869 -5.50 16.24 1.27
N PHE A 870 -5.37 16.11 -0.04
CA PHE A 870 -4.09 16.20 -0.76
C PHE A 870 -3.92 17.53 -1.53
N ASP A 871 -4.95 18.36 -1.56
CA ASP A 871 -4.91 19.72 -2.13
C ASP A 871 -4.67 20.74 -1.00
#